data_AF-A0A1Q3C0L4-F1
#
_entry.id   AF-A0A1Q3C0L4-F1
#
_cell.length_a   1.000
_cell.length_b   1.000
_cell.length_c   1.000
_cell.angle_alpha   90.00
_cell.angle_beta   90.00
_cell.angle_gamma   90.00
#
_symmetry.space_group_name_H-M   'P 1'
#
loop_
_entity.id
_entity.type
_entity.pdbx_description
1 polymer ?
#
loop_
_entity_poly.entity_id
_entity_poly.type
_entity_poly.pdbx_seq_one_letter_code
_entity_poly.pdbx_strand_id
1 'polypeptide(L)'
;MSYVLNSVSSLSLSKINTNRVRTHSQPSVSFTRRRLTVRAAETDTNEVKAQAPDKAQAGGGSSFNQLLGIKGAAQETNKWKIRLQLTKPVTWPPLVWGVVCGAAASGNFHWNLEDVTKSIVCMMMSGPFLTGYTQTLNDWYDREIDAINEPYRPIPSGAISENEVITQIWLLLLGGLGVAGILDVWAGHDFPIVFYLALGGSLLSYIYSAPPLKLKQNGWIGNFALGASYISLPWWAGQALFGTLTPDIIVLTLLYSIAGLGIAIVNDFKSVEGDRALGLQSLPVAFGPETAKWICVGAIDVTQLSVAGYLLGAGKPYYALALLALIIPQVVFQFQYFLKDPVKYDVKYQIVANCETMSSDDEKEEKELDLSSPEVVTKYKSAAEIVNKALQLVISECKPKAKIVDLCEKGDSFIREQSGSMYKNVKKKIERGVAFPTCISVNDTICHYSPLASDEAVLEQGDMLKIDMGCHIDGFIAVVAHTHVLQQGPITSRAADVIAAANTAAEVALRLVRPGKKNKDVTDAIQKVAAAYDCKIVEGVLSHQLKQFVIDGNKVILSVSNPETRVDDAEFEENEVYAIDIVTSTGDGKPKLLDEKQTTVYKRAVDKSYHLKMKASRFIFSEISQKFPIMPFSARALEEKRARLGLVECVNHDLLQPYPVLHEKPGDLVAHFKFTVLLMPNGSDRVTSHPLQELYSTKTIDDPEIKAWLALGTKTKKKGGGKKKKGKKGDKAEEATEAEPMDSTTDGAASQE
;
A
#
# COMPACT_ATOMS: atom_id res chain seq x y z
N MET A 1 17.86 -60.35 -37.45
CA MET A 1 17.72 -61.40 -36.42
C MET A 1 16.37 -61.17 -35.72
N SER A 2 15.54 -62.21 -35.74
CA SER A 2 14.06 -62.24 -35.77
C SER A 2 13.35 -61.83 -34.46
N TYR A 3 12.38 -60.91 -34.48
CA TYR A 3 10.91 -61.08 -34.46
C TYR A 3 10.26 -61.81 -33.23
N VAL A 4 9.63 -61.01 -32.35
CA VAL A 4 8.17 -61.00 -32.02
C VAL A 4 7.52 -62.07 -31.07
N LEU A 5 6.75 -61.52 -30.10
CA LEU A 5 5.51 -61.99 -29.39
C LEU A 5 5.52 -62.86 -28.09
N ASN A 6 4.99 -62.23 -27.03
CA ASN A 6 3.84 -62.57 -26.17
C ASN A 6 3.68 -63.90 -25.39
N SER A 7 3.21 -63.66 -24.14
CA SER A 7 2.22 -64.41 -23.34
C SER A 7 2.69 -65.51 -22.38
N VAL A 8 2.24 -65.38 -21.13
CA VAL A 8 2.25 -66.42 -20.09
C VAL A 8 0.82 -66.59 -19.60
N SER A 9 0.33 -67.82 -19.63
CA SER A 9 -0.99 -68.25 -19.19
C SER A 9 -0.92 -69.01 -17.86
N SER A 10 -1.81 -68.60 -16.94
CA SER A 10 -2.60 -69.34 -15.94
C SER A 10 -2.13 -70.70 -15.38
N LEU A 11 -2.27 -70.85 -14.06
CA LEU A 11 -2.81 -72.06 -13.42
C LEU A 11 -3.42 -71.72 -12.03
N SER A 12 -4.51 -72.39 -11.70
CA SER A 12 -5.46 -72.09 -10.62
C SER A 12 -5.83 -73.39 -9.86
N LEU A 13 -6.36 -73.20 -8.64
CA LEU A 13 -7.10 -74.13 -7.74
C LEU A 13 -6.21 -75.11 -6.94
N SER A 14 -6.47 -75.41 -5.66
CA SER A 14 -7.74 -75.51 -4.94
C SER A 14 -7.59 -75.57 -3.39
N LYS A 15 -8.57 -74.96 -2.69
CA LYS A 15 -9.33 -75.35 -1.46
C LYS A 15 -8.64 -76.16 -0.33
N ILE A 16 -8.84 -75.70 0.92
CA ILE A 16 -9.40 -76.45 2.08
C ILE A 16 -9.75 -75.45 3.21
N ASN A 17 -10.81 -75.74 3.98
CA ASN A 17 -11.49 -74.88 4.96
C ASN A 17 -11.47 -75.48 6.38
N THR A 18 -11.62 -74.60 7.40
CA THR A 18 -12.01 -74.85 8.83
C THR A 18 -11.03 -75.66 9.72
N ASN A 19 -10.71 -75.38 11.00
CA ASN A 19 -11.43 -74.76 12.13
C ASN A 19 -10.50 -74.57 13.39
N ARG A 20 -10.77 -73.56 14.25
CA ARG A 20 -10.49 -73.38 15.73
C ARG A 20 -9.09 -73.74 16.31
N VAL A 21 -8.40 -72.88 17.11
CA VAL A 21 -8.62 -72.63 18.56
C VAL A 21 -7.69 -71.50 19.11
N ARG A 22 -8.24 -70.64 20.00
CA ARG A 22 -7.71 -69.82 21.14
C ARG A 22 -6.56 -68.78 21.03
N THR A 23 -6.97 -67.52 21.18
CA THR A 23 -6.60 -66.51 22.21
C THR A 23 -5.15 -66.40 22.75
N HIS A 24 -4.51 -65.26 22.51
CA HIS A 24 -4.09 -64.32 23.57
C HIS A 24 -3.79 -62.91 22.97
N SER A 25 -4.11 -61.90 23.77
CA SER A 25 -4.17 -60.46 23.49
C SER A 25 -2.82 -59.73 23.51
N GLN A 26 -2.62 -58.76 22.60
CA GLN A 26 -2.09 -57.39 22.87
C GLN A 26 -2.11 -56.52 21.58
N PRO A 27 -2.04 -55.17 21.67
CA PRO A 27 -2.99 -54.26 21.03
C PRO A 27 -2.63 -53.80 19.62
N SER A 28 -3.68 -53.45 18.87
CA SER A 28 -3.67 -52.99 17.48
C SER A 28 -3.21 -51.54 17.32
N VAL A 29 -2.26 -51.31 16.40
CA VAL A 29 -2.09 -50.02 15.70
C VAL A 29 -2.49 -50.25 14.23
N SER A 30 -3.67 -49.75 13.86
CA SER A 30 -4.21 -49.84 12.50
C SER A 30 -3.81 -48.60 11.69
N PHE A 31 -2.92 -48.77 10.71
CA PHE A 31 -2.77 -47.81 9.62
C PHE A 31 -3.79 -48.15 8.54
N THR A 32 -4.83 -47.34 8.42
CA THR A 32 -5.83 -47.50 7.36
C THR A 32 -5.27 -46.91 6.06
N ARG A 33 -4.78 -47.77 5.16
CA ARG A 33 -4.53 -47.43 3.74
C ARG A 33 -5.88 -47.13 3.07
N ARG A 34 -6.26 -45.86 2.92
CA ARG A 34 -7.31 -45.48 1.96
C ARG A 34 -6.72 -45.45 0.56
N ARG A 35 -7.09 -46.46 -0.22
CA ARG A 35 -6.89 -46.55 -1.67
C ARG A 35 -7.79 -45.50 -2.32
N LEU A 36 -7.21 -44.48 -2.95
CA LEU A 36 -7.94 -43.47 -3.73
C LEU A 36 -8.46 -44.12 -5.01
N THR A 37 -9.77 -44.33 -5.08
CA THR A 37 -10.46 -44.77 -6.30
C THR A 37 -10.88 -43.53 -7.07
N VAL A 38 -10.26 -43.29 -8.22
CA VAL A 38 -10.64 -42.23 -9.17
C VAL A 38 -11.96 -42.62 -9.82
N ARG A 39 -13.01 -41.81 -9.65
CA ARG A 39 -14.20 -41.81 -10.52
C ARG A 39 -14.21 -40.50 -11.28
N ALA A 40 -14.08 -40.58 -12.60
CA ALA A 40 -14.44 -39.49 -13.49
C ALA A 40 -15.98 -39.33 -13.41
N ALA A 41 -16.44 -38.16 -13.00
CA ALA A 41 -17.82 -37.76 -13.20
C ALA A 41 -17.91 -37.09 -14.57
N GLU A 42 -18.60 -37.73 -15.51
CA GLU A 42 -19.09 -37.05 -16.71
C GLU A 42 -20.19 -36.08 -16.28
N THR A 43 -20.00 -34.79 -16.52
CA THR A 43 -21.07 -33.80 -16.45
C THR A 43 -21.47 -33.43 -17.87
N ASP A 44 -22.75 -33.66 -18.16
CA ASP A 44 -23.46 -33.33 -19.38
C ASP A 44 -23.15 -31.90 -19.85
N THR A 45 -22.57 -31.80 -21.05
CA THR A 45 -22.39 -30.55 -21.77
C THR A 45 -23.52 -30.41 -22.76
N ASN A 46 -24.67 -29.91 -22.31
CA ASN A 46 -25.63 -29.19 -23.14
C ASN A 46 -26.66 -28.50 -22.25
N GLU A 47 -27.01 -27.27 -22.63
CA GLU A 47 -27.91 -26.33 -21.95
C GLU A 47 -27.28 -25.57 -20.78
N VAL A 48 -26.63 -24.45 -21.09
CA VAL A 48 -27.01 -23.08 -20.68
C VAL A 48 -26.01 -22.14 -21.38
N LYS A 49 -26.45 -21.43 -22.43
CA LYS A 49 -25.72 -20.23 -22.88
C LYS A 49 -25.89 -19.19 -21.77
N ALA A 50 -24.85 -19.00 -20.96
CA ALA A 50 -24.82 -17.91 -19.99
C ALA A 50 -24.89 -16.57 -20.73
N GLN A 51 -25.94 -15.78 -20.45
CA GLN A 51 -25.98 -14.38 -20.83
C GLN A 51 -24.85 -13.65 -20.10
N ALA A 52 -23.99 -12.97 -20.85
CA ALA A 52 -22.94 -12.13 -20.30
C ALA A 52 -23.58 -11.04 -19.41
N PRO A 53 -23.12 -10.85 -18.16
CA PRO A 53 -23.56 -9.73 -17.35
C PRO A 53 -23.08 -8.41 -17.97
N ASP A 54 -23.93 -7.38 -17.93
CA ASP A 54 -23.56 -6.02 -18.33
C ASP A 54 -22.44 -5.49 -17.42
N LYS A 55 -21.21 -5.55 -17.94
CA LYS A 55 -19.96 -4.89 -17.50
C LYS A 55 -19.66 -4.93 -15.99
N ALA A 56 -18.78 -5.87 -15.62
CA ALA A 56 -18.21 -5.97 -14.26
C ALA A 56 -17.20 -4.84 -13.93
N GLN A 57 -17.17 -4.45 -12.64
CA GLN A 57 -16.27 -3.47 -12.02
C GLN A 57 -14.78 -3.84 -12.19
N ALA A 58 -13.93 -2.85 -12.50
CA ALA A 58 -12.49 -2.99 -12.65
C ALA A 58 -11.73 -2.33 -11.47
N GLY A 59 -10.72 -3.02 -10.92
CA GLY A 59 -9.88 -2.57 -9.81
C GLY A 59 -8.84 -1.50 -10.18
N GLY A 60 -8.29 -0.85 -9.15
CA GLY A 60 -7.40 0.32 -9.22
C GLY A 60 -5.92 0.03 -9.47
N GLY A 61 -5.58 -0.74 -10.51
CA GLY A 61 -4.18 -0.93 -10.95
C GLY A 61 -3.68 0.18 -11.91
N SER A 62 -2.38 0.52 -11.85
CA SER A 62 -1.76 1.49 -12.78
C SER A 62 -1.82 1.01 -14.25
N SER A 63 -1.87 1.93 -15.22
CA SER A 63 -1.82 1.61 -16.67
C SER A 63 -0.56 0.82 -17.06
N PHE A 64 0.52 0.92 -16.28
CA PHE A 64 1.74 0.14 -16.47
C PHE A 64 1.57 -1.30 -15.95
N ASN A 65 0.98 -1.48 -14.77
CA ASN A 65 0.66 -2.80 -14.21
C ASN A 65 -0.30 -3.58 -15.11
N GLN A 66 -1.17 -2.85 -15.81
CA GLN A 66 -2.06 -3.39 -16.83
C GLN A 66 -1.31 -3.93 -18.05
N LEU A 67 -0.38 -3.15 -18.61
CA LEU A 67 0.42 -3.57 -19.76
C LEU A 67 1.22 -4.83 -19.46
N LEU A 68 1.64 -4.98 -18.19
CA LEU A 68 2.39 -6.12 -17.69
C LEU A 68 1.54 -7.39 -17.46
N GLY A 69 0.21 -7.29 -17.50
CA GLY A 69 -0.71 -8.42 -17.31
C GLY A 69 -1.01 -8.78 -15.85
N ILE A 70 -0.90 -7.81 -14.92
CA ILE A 70 -1.14 -8.00 -13.49
C ILE A 70 -2.66 -7.91 -13.17
N LYS A 71 -3.15 -8.73 -12.23
CA LYS A 71 -4.58 -8.81 -11.84
C LYS A 71 -5.15 -7.47 -11.37
N GLY A 72 -6.43 -7.21 -11.66
CA GLY A 72 -7.18 -6.07 -11.11
C GLY A 72 -6.93 -4.71 -11.80
N ALA A 73 -6.54 -4.68 -13.07
CA ALA A 73 -6.35 -3.45 -13.84
C ALA A 73 -7.63 -2.96 -14.55
N ALA A 74 -7.69 -1.66 -14.88
CA ALA A 74 -8.77 -1.04 -15.67
C ALA A 74 -8.93 -1.69 -17.06
N GLN A 75 -10.01 -1.41 -17.80
CA GLN A 75 -10.19 -1.96 -19.16
C GLN A 75 -9.44 -1.06 -20.18
N GLU A 76 -8.48 -1.60 -20.94
CA GLU A 76 -7.73 -0.83 -21.95
C GLU A 76 -8.49 -0.80 -23.28
N THR A 77 -8.47 0.35 -23.97
CA THR A 77 -9.21 0.54 -25.24
C THR A 77 -8.32 0.47 -26.48
N ASN A 78 -7.00 0.62 -26.30
CA ASN A 78 -6.06 0.53 -27.41
C ASN A 78 -5.75 -0.92 -27.77
N LYS A 79 -6.14 -1.34 -28.99
CA LYS A 79 -5.92 -2.70 -29.50
C LYS A 79 -4.47 -3.17 -29.40
N TRP A 80 -3.48 -2.33 -29.65
CA TRP A 80 -2.07 -2.72 -29.55
C TRP A 80 -1.64 -3.03 -28.12
N LYS A 81 -2.12 -2.25 -27.16
CA LYS A 81 -1.85 -2.50 -25.74
C LYS A 81 -2.58 -3.75 -25.24
N ILE A 82 -3.79 -4.01 -25.72
CA ILE A 82 -4.52 -5.25 -25.42
C ILE A 82 -3.72 -6.46 -25.92
N ARG A 83 -3.20 -6.40 -27.15
CA ARG A 83 -2.34 -7.46 -27.71
C ARG A 83 -1.09 -7.67 -26.87
N LEU A 84 -0.43 -6.61 -26.43
CA LEU A 84 0.73 -6.70 -25.54
C LEU A 84 0.35 -7.25 -24.16
N GLN A 85 -0.78 -6.83 -23.60
CA GLN A 85 -1.29 -7.33 -22.32
C GLN A 85 -1.52 -8.85 -22.34
N LEU A 86 -2.05 -9.40 -23.44
CA LEU A 86 -2.25 -10.85 -23.60
C LEU A 86 -0.95 -11.65 -23.56
N THR A 87 0.18 -11.04 -23.91
CA THR A 87 1.50 -11.69 -23.84
C THR A 87 2.12 -11.68 -22.44
N LYS A 88 1.48 -10.99 -21.47
CA LYS A 88 1.89 -10.83 -20.07
C LYS A 88 3.39 -10.56 -19.88
N PRO A 89 3.87 -9.36 -20.23
CA PRO A 89 5.30 -9.03 -20.17
C PRO A 89 5.96 -9.24 -18.80
N VAL A 90 5.20 -9.25 -17.71
CA VAL A 90 5.71 -9.61 -16.37
C VAL A 90 6.35 -11.00 -16.33
N THR A 91 5.95 -11.91 -17.22
CA THR A 91 6.46 -13.27 -17.24
C THR A 91 7.71 -13.43 -18.09
N TRP A 92 8.17 -12.40 -18.82
CA TRP A 92 9.34 -12.51 -19.72
C TRP A 92 10.70 -12.53 -19.01
N PRO A 93 10.96 -11.71 -17.97
CA PRO A 93 12.29 -11.60 -17.37
C PRO A 93 12.91 -12.95 -16.91
N PRO A 94 12.15 -13.89 -16.31
CA PRO A 94 12.72 -15.19 -15.95
C PRO A 94 13.28 -15.99 -17.14
N LEU A 95 12.60 -15.98 -18.29
CA LEU A 95 13.05 -16.71 -19.49
C LEU A 95 14.25 -16.02 -20.15
N VAL A 96 14.24 -14.69 -20.15
CA VAL A 96 15.36 -13.84 -20.62
C VAL A 96 16.62 -14.18 -19.81
N TRP A 97 16.50 -14.27 -18.49
CA TRP A 97 17.62 -14.67 -17.63
C TRP A 97 18.08 -16.10 -17.88
N GLY A 98 17.15 -17.03 -18.07
CA GLY A 98 17.49 -18.42 -18.41
C GLY A 98 18.34 -18.53 -19.69
N VAL A 99 18.05 -17.71 -20.72
CA VAL A 99 18.88 -17.63 -21.94
C VAL A 99 20.29 -17.13 -21.63
N VAL A 100 20.42 -16.09 -20.81
CA VAL A 100 21.73 -15.54 -20.41
C VAL A 100 22.54 -16.56 -19.64
N CYS A 101 21.93 -17.26 -18.69
CA CYS A 101 22.59 -18.32 -17.93
C CYS A 101 23.04 -19.47 -18.83
N GLY A 102 22.21 -19.88 -19.80
CA GLY A 102 22.57 -20.87 -20.81
C GLY A 102 23.75 -20.42 -21.68
N ALA A 103 23.72 -19.17 -22.15
CA ALA A 103 24.81 -18.60 -22.93
C ALA A 103 26.12 -18.55 -22.12
N ALA A 104 26.07 -18.14 -20.86
CA ALA A 104 27.25 -18.14 -19.97
C ALA A 104 27.76 -19.56 -19.70
N ALA A 105 26.87 -20.51 -19.44
CA ALA A 105 27.21 -21.91 -19.18
C ALA A 105 27.83 -22.62 -20.41
N SER A 106 27.61 -22.08 -21.62
CA SER A 106 28.20 -22.62 -22.84
C SER A 106 29.73 -22.54 -22.85
N GLY A 107 30.32 -21.61 -22.09
CA GLY A 107 31.75 -21.33 -22.09
C GLY A 107 32.27 -20.66 -23.37
N ASN A 108 31.40 -20.44 -24.36
CA ASN A 108 31.73 -19.90 -25.69
C ASN A 108 31.14 -18.51 -25.95
N PHE A 109 30.39 -17.96 -24.99
CA PHE A 109 29.90 -16.59 -25.09
C PHE A 109 31.03 -15.61 -24.79
N HIS A 110 31.25 -14.65 -25.70
CA HIS A 110 32.22 -13.58 -25.51
C HIS A 110 31.51 -12.23 -25.42
N TRP A 111 32.08 -11.27 -24.68
CA TRP A 111 31.57 -9.91 -24.57
C TRP A 111 31.87 -9.07 -25.83
N ASN A 112 31.41 -9.53 -26.99
CA ASN A 112 31.49 -8.84 -28.27
C ASN A 112 30.07 -8.48 -28.77
N LEU A 113 29.99 -7.55 -29.74
CA LEU A 113 28.70 -7.06 -30.24
C LEU A 113 27.87 -8.18 -30.89
N GLU A 114 28.50 -9.13 -31.55
CA GLU A 114 27.82 -10.21 -32.26
C GLU A 114 27.13 -11.17 -31.30
N ASP A 115 27.84 -11.69 -30.30
CA ASP A 115 27.33 -12.62 -29.30
C ASP A 115 26.27 -11.97 -28.42
N VAL A 116 26.48 -10.71 -28.02
CA VAL A 116 25.47 -9.92 -27.31
C VAL A 116 24.20 -9.78 -28.16
N THR A 117 24.33 -9.54 -29.46
CA THR A 117 23.17 -9.40 -30.35
C THR A 117 22.46 -10.74 -30.55
N LYS A 118 23.18 -11.85 -30.76
CA LYS A 118 22.62 -13.21 -30.82
C LYS A 118 21.83 -13.54 -29.55
N SER A 119 22.39 -13.20 -28.39
CA SER A 119 21.74 -13.39 -27.10
C SER A 119 20.46 -12.56 -26.98
N ILE A 120 20.47 -11.28 -27.37
CA ILE A 120 19.26 -10.43 -27.38
C ILE A 120 18.17 -10.98 -28.29
N VAL A 121 18.52 -11.45 -29.49
CA VAL A 121 17.56 -12.05 -30.42
C VAL A 121 16.98 -13.35 -29.84
N CYS A 122 17.80 -14.16 -29.16
CA CYS A 122 17.34 -15.35 -28.43
C CYS A 122 16.42 -15.01 -27.24
N MET A 123 16.71 -13.92 -26.52
CA MET A 123 15.85 -13.40 -25.45
C MET A 123 14.50 -12.89 -25.99
N MET A 124 14.49 -12.26 -27.17
CA MET A 124 13.24 -11.87 -27.84
C MET A 124 12.41 -13.08 -28.26
N MET A 125 13.07 -14.13 -28.77
CA MET A 125 12.43 -15.40 -29.12
C MET A 125 11.78 -16.05 -27.88
N SER A 126 12.53 -16.21 -26.78
CA SER A 126 12.05 -16.91 -25.60
C SER A 126 10.96 -16.13 -24.85
N GLY A 127 11.16 -14.83 -24.62
CA GLY A 127 10.21 -13.97 -23.91
C GLY A 127 9.02 -13.54 -24.80
N PRO A 128 9.09 -12.36 -25.45
CA PRO A 128 7.98 -11.79 -26.21
C PRO A 128 7.25 -12.73 -27.17
N PHE A 129 7.97 -13.56 -27.94
CA PHE A 129 7.36 -14.45 -28.92
C PHE A 129 6.81 -15.73 -28.27
N LEU A 130 7.68 -16.63 -27.79
CA LEU A 130 7.25 -17.95 -27.34
C LEU A 130 6.51 -17.90 -26.00
N THR A 131 6.98 -17.12 -25.02
CA THR A 131 6.22 -16.93 -23.77
C THR A 131 4.93 -16.16 -24.03
N GLY A 132 4.96 -15.13 -24.89
CA GLY A 132 3.76 -14.43 -25.30
C GLY A 132 2.73 -15.36 -25.96
N TYR A 133 3.18 -16.30 -26.81
CA TYR A 133 2.36 -17.37 -27.38
C TYR A 133 1.75 -18.23 -26.28
N THR A 134 2.57 -18.73 -25.34
CA THR A 134 2.10 -19.59 -24.23
C THR A 134 1.04 -18.89 -23.39
N GLN A 135 1.25 -17.61 -23.04
CA GLN A 135 0.30 -16.84 -22.23
C GLN A 135 -1.01 -16.57 -22.98
N THR A 136 -0.92 -16.15 -24.25
CA THR A 136 -2.11 -15.89 -25.08
C THR A 136 -2.91 -17.17 -25.32
N LEU A 137 -2.23 -18.29 -25.58
CA LEU A 137 -2.84 -19.61 -25.76
C LEU A 137 -3.54 -20.08 -24.49
N ASN A 138 -2.91 -19.85 -23.32
CA ASN A 138 -3.50 -20.22 -22.06
C ASN A 138 -4.80 -19.48 -21.78
N ASP A 139 -4.80 -18.15 -21.96
CA ASP A 139 -6.01 -17.32 -21.79
C ASP A 139 -7.10 -17.68 -22.82
N TRP A 140 -6.72 -18.11 -24.03
CA TRP A 140 -7.68 -18.58 -25.04
C TRP A 140 -8.44 -19.85 -24.62
N TYR A 141 -7.73 -20.83 -24.05
CA TYR A 141 -8.35 -22.10 -23.60
C TYR A 141 -9.02 -22.01 -22.24
N ASP A 142 -8.74 -20.96 -21.47
CA ASP A 142 -9.39 -20.68 -20.19
C ASP A 142 -10.48 -19.61 -20.27
N ARG A 143 -10.79 -19.08 -21.47
CA ARG A 143 -11.76 -17.99 -21.66
C ARG A 143 -13.12 -18.20 -20.98
N GLU A 144 -13.61 -19.44 -20.92
CA GLU A 144 -14.89 -19.75 -20.25
C GLU A 144 -14.77 -19.71 -18.72
N ILE A 145 -13.62 -20.14 -18.20
CA ILE A 145 -13.28 -20.10 -16.76
C ILE A 145 -13.03 -18.64 -16.34
N ASP A 146 -12.27 -17.91 -17.16
CA ASP A 146 -11.96 -16.50 -16.95
C ASP A 146 -13.22 -15.63 -17.07
N ALA A 147 -14.22 -16.01 -17.88
CA ALA A 147 -15.51 -15.32 -17.92
C ALA A 147 -16.26 -15.36 -16.59
N ILE A 148 -16.06 -16.42 -15.79
CA ILE A 148 -16.67 -16.57 -14.47
C ILE A 148 -15.85 -15.82 -13.41
N ASN A 149 -14.53 -16.00 -13.42
CA ASN A 149 -13.66 -15.51 -12.33
C ASN A 149 -13.14 -14.08 -12.54
N GLU A 150 -12.83 -13.70 -13.77
CA GLU A 150 -12.21 -12.42 -14.14
C GLU A 150 -12.86 -11.87 -15.42
N PRO A 151 -14.18 -11.53 -15.39
CA PRO A 151 -14.97 -11.16 -16.58
C PRO A 151 -14.44 -9.93 -17.32
N TYR A 152 -13.59 -9.12 -16.67
CA TYR A 152 -12.96 -7.94 -17.24
C TYR A 152 -11.74 -8.25 -18.13
N ARG A 153 -11.27 -9.50 -18.20
CA ARG A 153 -10.12 -9.88 -19.05
C ARG A 153 -10.37 -9.60 -20.53
N PRO A 154 -9.32 -9.39 -21.34
CA PRO A 154 -9.50 -8.99 -22.74
C PRO A 154 -10.36 -9.93 -23.59
N ILE A 155 -10.21 -11.25 -23.41
CA ILE A 155 -10.97 -12.25 -24.19
C ILE A 155 -12.42 -12.35 -23.67
N PRO A 156 -12.69 -12.60 -22.37
CA PRO A 156 -14.06 -12.72 -21.87
C PRO A 156 -14.89 -11.42 -21.96
N SER A 157 -14.24 -10.26 -21.80
CA SER A 157 -14.94 -8.96 -21.88
C SER A 157 -15.28 -8.53 -23.31
N GLY A 158 -14.83 -9.27 -24.32
CA GLY A 158 -15.01 -8.93 -25.74
C GLY A 158 -14.17 -7.74 -26.21
N ALA A 159 -13.14 -7.33 -25.46
CA ALA A 159 -12.25 -6.22 -25.84
C ALA A 159 -11.38 -6.54 -27.07
N ILE A 160 -11.17 -7.83 -27.35
CA ILE A 160 -10.53 -8.34 -28.57
C ILE A 160 -11.40 -9.45 -29.17
N SER A 161 -11.52 -9.50 -30.49
CA SER A 161 -12.29 -10.55 -31.15
C SER A 161 -11.55 -11.89 -31.14
N GLU A 162 -12.28 -13.00 -31.17
CA GLU A 162 -11.71 -14.35 -31.20
C GLU A 162 -10.72 -14.56 -32.36
N ASN A 163 -11.08 -14.07 -33.56
CA ASN A 163 -10.21 -14.13 -34.72
C ASN A 163 -8.91 -13.33 -34.54
N GLU A 164 -8.96 -12.20 -33.84
CA GLU A 164 -7.78 -11.39 -33.53
C GLU A 164 -6.84 -12.08 -32.54
N VAL A 165 -7.37 -12.85 -31.58
CA VAL A 165 -6.61 -13.66 -30.64
C VAL A 165 -5.96 -14.85 -31.36
N ILE A 166 -6.73 -15.59 -32.18
CA ILE A 166 -6.20 -16.70 -32.97
C ILE A 166 -5.08 -16.21 -33.90
N THR A 167 -5.27 -15.05 -34.55
CA THR A 167 -4.24 -14.43 -35.39
C THR A 167 -2.98 -14.14 -34.57
N GLN A 168 -3.12 -13.61 -33.35
CA GLN A 168 -1.99 -13.34 -32.47
C GLN A 168 -1.25 -14.62 -32.05
N ILE A 169 -1.98 -15.69 -31.72
CA ILE A 169 -1.38 -17.00 -31.39
C ILE A 169 -0.50 -17.47 -32.55
N TRP A 170 -0.99 -17.43 -33.79
CA TRP A 170 -0.21 -17.82 -34.97
C TRP A 170 0.97 -16.89 -35.25
N LEU A 171 0.79 -15.57 -35.12
CA LEU A 171 1.87 -14.60 -35.32
C LEU A 171 3.01 -14.80 -34.31
N LEU A 172 2.68 -15.03 -33.04
CA LEU A 172 3.66 -15.26 -31.98
C LEU A 172 4.38 -16.59 -32.15
N LEU A 173 3.65 -17.66 -32.50
CA LEU A 173 4.21 -18.99 -32.75
C LEU A 173 5.15 -18.97 -33.97
N LEU A 174 4.66 -18.52 -35.13
CA LEU A 174 5.46 -18.47 -36.36
C LEU A 174 6.61 -17.48 -36.25
N GLY A 175 6.41 -16.35 -35.56
CA GLY A 175 7.45 -15.39 -35.24
C GLY A 175 8.56 -16.01 -34.39
N GLY A 176 8.21 -16.69 -33.29
CA GLY A 176 9.16 -17.37 -32.43
C GLY A 176 9.95 -18.47 -33.15
N LEU A 177 9.26 -19.33 -33.91
CA LEU A 177 9.90 -20.38 -34.72
C LEU A 177 10.78 -19.80 -35.85
N GLY A 178 10.33 -18.71 -36.48
CA GLY A 178 11.11 -18.00 -37.50
C GLY A 178 12.40 -17.41 -36.93
N VAL A 179 12.32 -16.75 -35.78
CA VAL A 179 13.51 -16.24 -35.07
C VAL A 179 14.44 -17.38 -34.66
N ALA A 180 13.91 -18.52 -34.20
CA ALA A 180 14.70 -19.71 -33.87
C ALA A 180 15.49 -20.23 -35.09
N GLY A 181 14.85 -20.33 -36.25
CA GLY A 181 15.50 -20.74 -37.49
C GLY A 181 16.57 -19.75 -37.96
N ILE A 182 16.33 -18.44 -37.82
CA ILE A 182 17.34 -17.41 -38.11
C ILE A 182 18.54 -17.55 -37.18
N LEU A 183 18.31 -17.82 -35.89
CA LEU A 183 19.38 -18.04 -34.91
C LEU A 183 20.22 -19.27 -35.25
N ASP A 184 19.61 -20.38 -35.67
CA ASP A 184 20.35 -21.58 -36.09
C ASP A 184 21.25 -21.31 -37.31
N VAL A 185 20.74 -20.58 -38.32
CA VAL A 185 21.53 -20.19 -39.49
C VAL A 185 22.65 -19.24 -39.11
N TRP A 186 22.38 -18.27 -38.22
CA TRP A 186 23.37 -17.29 -37.78
C TRP A 186 24.45 -17.91 -36.88
N ALA A 187 24.10 -18.91 -36.08
CA ALA A 187 25.06 -19.68 -35.29
C ALA A 187 25.84 -20.72 -36.12
N GLY A 188 25.39 -21.01 -37.34
CA GLY A 188 26.04 -21.97 -38.24
C GLY A 188 25.82 -23.43 -37.83
N HIS A 189 24.63 -23.75 -37.29
CA HIS A 189 24.33 -25.11 -36.86
C HIS A 189 24.05 -26.05 -38.06
N ASP A 190 24.70 -27.22 -38.06
CA ASP A 190 24.43 -28.28 -39.05
C ASP A 190 23.02 -28.89 -38.89
N PHE A 191 22.52 -28.90 -37.65
CA PHE A 191 21.17 -29.34 -37.31
C PHE A 191 20.47 -28.20 -36.55
N PRO A 192 19.26 -27.77 -36.94
CA PRO A 192 18.61 -26.59 -36.39
C PRO A 192 18.03 -26.84 -35.00
N ILE A 193 18.93 -26.97 -34.02
CA ILE A 193 18.62 -27.39 -32.66
C ILE A 193 17.77 -26.35 -31.93
N VAL A 194 18.01 -25.05 -32.15
CA VAL A 194 17.24 -23.97 -31.49
C VAL A 194 15.80 -23.98 -32.00
N PHE A 195 15.59 -24.20 -33.29
CA PHE A 195 14.26 -24.39 -33.89
C PHE A 195 13.50 -25.57 -33.29
N TYR A 196 14.15 -26.74 -33.16
CA TYR A 196 13.48 -27.91 -32.58
C TYR A 196 13.21 -27.76 -31.08
N LEU A 197 14.07 -27.06 -30.35
CA LEU A 197 13.81 -26.69 -28.94
C LEU A 197 12.60 -25.75 -28.84
N ALA A 198 12.53 -24.72 -29.69
CA ALA A 198 11.39 -23.80 -29.75
C ALA A 198 10.08 -24.53 -30.13
N LEU A 199 10.15 -25.46 -31.09
CA LEU A 199 9.01 -26.28 -31.51
C LEU A 199 8.54 -27.21 -30.38
N GLY A 200 9.48 -27.89 -29.71
CA GLY A 200 9.19 -28.75 -28.56
C GLY A 200 8.57 -27.97 -27.40
N GLY A 201 9.11 -26.79 -27.08
CA GLY A 201 8.56 -25.90 -26.06
C GLY A 201 7.17 -25.37 -26.41
N SER A 202 6.92 -25.07 -27.68
CA SER A 202 5.62 -24.63 -28.18
C SER A 202 4.57 -25.76 -28.09
N LEU A 203 4.99 -27.01 -28.38
CA LEU A 203 4.15 -28.19 -28.22
C LEU A 203 3.85 -28.48 -26.73
N LEU A 204 4.85 -28.37 -25.86
CA LEU A 204 4.65 -28.50 -24.42
C LEU A 204 3.65 -27.46 -23.90
N SER A 205 3.76 -26.21 -24.35
CA SER A 205 2.82 -25.13 -24.03
C SER A 205 1.39 -25.44 -24.50
N TYR A 206 1.24 -26.01 -25.69
CA TYR A 206 -0.05 -26.48 -26.19
C TYR A 206 -0.63 -27.60 -25.31
N ILE A 207 0.17 -28.64 -25.03
CA ILE A 207 -0.23 -29.79 -24.21
C ILE A 207 -0.56 -29.38 -22.77
N TYR A 208 0.07 -28.33 -22.26
CA TYR A 208 -0.21 -27.76 -20.95
C TYR A 208 -1.61 -27.12 -20.87
N SER A 209 -2.00 -26.34 -21.87
CA SER A 209 -3.24 -25.55 -21.85
C SER A 209 -4.44 -26.17 -22.57
N ALA A 210 -4.21 -26.97 -23.63
CA ALA A 210 -5.23 -27.45 -24.55
C ALA A 210 -5.63 -28.92 -24.31
N PRO A 211 -6.89 -29.31 -24.62
CA PRO A 211 -7.29 -30.72 -24.69
C PRO A 211 -6.54 -31.50 -25.79
N PRO A 212 -6.34 -32.83 -25.65
CA PRO A 212 -6.94 -33.72 -24.64
C PRO A 212 -6.14 -33.88 -23.34
N LEU A 213 -4.89 -33.39 -23.29
CA LEU A 213 -4.00 -33.64 -22.14
C LEU A 213 -4.12 -32.60 -21.02
N LYS A 214 -4.23 -31.31 -21.37
CA LYS A 214 -4.41 -30.16 -20.46
C LYS A 214 -3.68 -30.32 -19.11
N LEU A 215 -2.35 -30.47 -19.16
CA LEU A 215 -1.51 -30.91 -18.00
C LEU A 215 -1.74 -30.10 -16.71
N LYS A 216 -2.11 -28.82 -16.82
CA LYS A 216 -2.41 -27.96 -15.67
C LYS A 216 -3.55 -28.45 -14.78
N GLN A 217 -4.37 -29.41 -15.23
CA GLN A 217 -5.37 -30.07 -14.38
C GLN A 217 -4.74 -30.95 -13.29
N ASN A 218 -3.50 -31.41 -13.49
CA ASN A 218 -2.77 -32.24 -12.54
C ASN A 218 -1.67 -31.40 -11.86
N GLY A 219 -1.80 -31.15 -10.56
CA GLY A 219 -0.86 -30.31 -9.80
C GLY A 219 0.59 -30.82 -9.77
N TRP A 220 0.86 -32.09 -10.07
CA TRP A 220 2.24 -32.60 -10.15
C TRP A 220 2.85 -32.38 -11.53
N ILE A 221 2.21 -32.94 -12.56
CA ILE A 221 2.73 -32.91 -13.93
C ILE A 221 2.65 -31.49 -14.49
N GLY A 222 1.58 -30.75 -14.19
CA GLY A 222 1.43 -29.34 -14.56
C GLY A 222 2.52 -28.47 -13.96
N ASN A 223 2.77 -28.57 -12.66
CA ASN A 223 3.78 -27.73 -12.00
C ASN A 223 5.22 -28.09 -12.42
N PHE A 224 5.52 -29.36 -12.69
CA PHE A 224 6.80 -29.75 -13.28
C PHE A 224 6.96 -29.22 -14.71
N ALA A 225 5.94 -29.34 -15.56
CA ALA A 225 5.95 -28.79 -16.91
C ALA A 225 6.16 -27.26 -16.89
N LEU A 226 5.53 -26.57 -15.94
CA LEU A 226 5.73 -25.15 -15.69
C LEU A 226 7.20 -24.87 -15.30
N GLY A 227 7.73 -25.54 -14.27
CA GLY A 227 9.13 -25.39 -13.86
C GLY A 227 10.13 -25.63 -15.00
N ALA A 228 9.94 -26.71 -15.77
CA ALA A 228 10.78 -27.06 -16.92
C ALA A 228 10.72 -26.01 -18.04
N SER A 229 9.56 -25.41 -18.27
CA SER A 229 9.40 -24.35 -19.27
C SER A 229 10.11 -23.05 -18.89
N TYR A 230 10.21 -22.74 -17.59
CA TYR A 230 10.85 -21.53 -17.10
C TYR A 230 12.37 -21.66 -16.89
N ILE A 231 12.85 -22.88 -16.66
CA ILE A 231 14.26 -23.13 -16.30
C ILE A 231 14.98 -23.86 -17.44
N SER A 232 14.57 -25.10 -17.75
CA SER A 232 15.29 -25.94 -18.72
C SER A 232 15.25 -25.38 -20.14
N LEU A 233 14.08 -25.05 -20.67
CA LEU A 233 13.95 -24.69 -22.09
C LEU A 233 14.73 -23.41 -22.49
N PRO A 234 14.67 -22.29 -21.74
CA PRO A 234 15.44 -21.10 -22.08
C PRO A 234 16.93 -21.30 -21.88
N TRP A 235 17.32 -22.07 -20.85
CA TRP A 235 18.73 -22.44 -20.64
C TRP A 235 19.26 -23.26 -21.82
N TRP A 236 18.49 -24.25 -22.29
CA TRP A 236 18.88 -25.05 -23.45
C TRP A 236 18.99 -24.21 -24.71
N ALA A 237 18.09 -23.25 -24.93
CA ALA A 237 18.17 -22.34 -26.06
C ALA A 237 19.45 -21.49 -26.01
N GLY A 238 19.78 -20.91 -24.84
CA GLY A 238 21.04 -20.16 -24.66
C GLY A 238 22.28 -21.03 -24.82
N GLN A 239 22.29 -22.21 -24.20
CA GLN A 239 23.41 -23.16 -24.28
C GLN A 239 23.63 -23.63 -25.72
N ALA A 240 22.56 -24.01 -26.42
CA ALA A 240 22.63 -24.53 -27.77
C ALA A 240 23.02 -23.45 -28.78
N LEU A 241 22.74 -22.17 -28.51
CA LEU A 241 23.09 -21.06 -29.39
C LEU A 241 24.60 -20.76 -29.42
N PHE A 242 25.29 -20.96 -28.29
CA PHE A 242 26.71 -20.63 -28.16
C PHE A 242 27.60 -21.87 -28.02
N GLY A 243 27.06 -23.03 -27.66
CA GLY A 243 27.81 -24.26 -27.45
C GLY A 243 26.99 -25.51 -27.71
N THR A 244 27.47 -26.64 -27.19
CA THR A 244 26.82 -27.92 -27.37
C THR A 244 25.95 -28.27 -26.17
N LEU A 245 24.74 -28.77 -26.44
CA LEU A 245 23.84 -29.27 -25.43
C LEU A 245 24.24 -30.70 -25.05
N THR A 246 24.98 -30.85 -23.95
CA THR A 246 25.43 -32.16 -23.47
C THR A 246 24.37 -32.84 -22.60
N PRO A 247 24.37 -34.18 -22.49
CA PRO A 247 23.46 -34.91 -21.59
C PRO A 247 23.54 -34.44 -20.13
N ASP A 248 24.74 -34.07 -19.66
CA ASP A 248 24.94 -33.57 -18.29
C ASP A 248 24.16 -32.27 -18.04
N ILE A 249 24.15 -31.34 -19.01
CA ILE A 249 23.41 -30.07 -18.89
C ILE A 249 21.91 -30.32 -18.93
N ILE A 250 21.44 -31.21 -19.80
CA ILE A 250 20.02 -31.60 -19.88
C ILE A 250 19.56 -32.18 -18.54
N VAL A 251 20.31 -33.13 -17.98
CA VAL A 251 19.98 -33.76 -16.70
C VAL A 251 20.01 -32.73 -15.56
N LEU A 252 21.07 -31.91 -15.49
CA LEU A 252 21.22 -30.90 -14.44
C LEU A 252 20.07 -29.89 -14.42
N THR A 253 19.72 -29.36 -15.58
CA THR A 253 18.63 -28.37 -15.70
C THR A 253 17.24 -28.98 -15.51
N LEU A 254 17.01 -30.24 -15.91
CA LEU A 254 15.76 -30.95 -15.61
C LEU A 254 15.61 -31.23 -14.12
N LEU A 255 16.69 -31.61 -13.44
CA LEU A 255 16.70 -31.74 -11.99
C LEU A 255 16.40 -30.39 -11.34
N TYR A 256 17.05 -29.31 -11.79
CA TYR A 256 16.78 -27.96 -11.27
C TYR A 256 15.34 -27.50 -11.54
N SER A 257 14.69 -27.99 -12.59
CA SER A 257 13.28 -27.73 -12.88
C SER A 257 12.31 -28.33 -11.86
N ILE A 258 12.76 -29.31 -11.05
CA ILE A 258 12.04 -29.81 -9.87
C ILE A 258 12.06 -28.77 -8.75
N ALA A 259 13.07 -27.91 -8.65
CA ALA A 259 13.00 -26.75 -7.75
C ALA A 259 11.96 -25.72 -8.25
N GLY A 260 11.78 -25.61 -9.58
CA GLY A 260 10.72 -24.82 -10.21
C GLY A 260 9.30 -25.25 -9.83
N LEU A 261 9.09 -26.55 -9.53
CA LEU A 261 7.85 -27.07 -8.95
C LEU A 261 7.58 -26.44 -7.57
N GLY A 262 8.60 -26.21 -6.74
CA GLY A 262 8.47 -25.53 -5.46
C GLY A 262 7.92 -24.11 -5.61
N ILE A 263 8.50 -23.32 -6.53
CA ILE A 263 8.04 -21.95 -6.82
C ILE A 263 6.61 -21.93 -7.35
N ALA A 264 6.23 -22.89 -8.19
CA ALA A 264 4.86 -23.03 -8.67
C ALA A 264 3.87 -23.26 -7.51
N ILE A 265 4.23 -24.11 -6.54
CA ILE A 265 3.41 -24.37 -5.34
C ILE A 265 3.23 -23.11 -4.50
N VAL A 266 4.26 -22.24 -4.39
CA VAL A 266 4.13 -20.95 -3.67
C VAL A 266 2.99 -20.10 -4.26
N ASN A 267 2.82 -20.11 -5.58
CA ASN A 267 1.75 -19.37 -6.24
C ASN A 267 0.38 -20.04 -6.05
N ASP A 268 0.32 -21.38 -6.01
CA ASP A 268 -0.92 -22.13 -5.78
C ASP A 268 -1.53 -21.85 -4.39
N PHE A 269 -0.73 -21.45 -3.40
CA PHE A 269 -1.24 -21.02 -2.08
C PHE A 269 -2.20 -19.82 -2.15
N LYS A 270 -2.10 -18.99 -3.21
CA LYS A 270 -2.98 -17.83 -3.40
C LYS A 270 -4.30 -18.18 -4.08
N SER A 271 -4.35 -19.31 -4.80
CA SER A 271 -5.49 -19.70 -5.64
C SER A 271 -6.32 -20.83 -5.05
N VAL A 272 -6.00 -21.33 -3.85
CA VAL A 272 -6.63 -22.52 -3.23
C VAL A 272 -8.15 -22.50 -3.25
N GLU A 273 -8.76 -21.36 -2.92
CA GLU A 273 -10.22 -21.21 -2.87
C GLU A 273 -10.84 -21.29 -4.28
N GLY A 274 -10.23 -20.65 -5.26
CA GLY A 274 -10.64 -20.69 -6.67
C GLY A 274 -10.42 -22.05 -7.31
N ASP A 275 -9.25 -22.66 -7.08
CA ASP A 275 -8.90 -23.98 -7.62
C ASP A 275 -9.86 -25.06 -7.13
N ARG A 276 -10.24 -24.99 -5.84
CA ARG A 276 -11.25 -25.89 -5.25
C ARG A 276 -12.62 -25.72 -5.91
N ALA A 277 -13.05 -24.48 -6.18
CA ALA A 277 -14.32 -24.20 -6.85
C ALA A 277 -14.36 -24.71 -8.30
N LEU A 278 -13.21 -24.76 -8.97
CA LEU A 278 -13.06 -25.21 -10.36
C LEU A 278 -12.76 -26.72 -10.50
N GLY A 279 -12.67 -27.46 -9.40
CA GLY A 279 -12.32 -28.88 -9.40
C GLY A 279 -10.86 -29.18 -9.74
N LEU A 280 -9.97 -28.18 -9.72
CA LEU A 280 -8.55 -28.35 -9.95
C LEU A 280 -7.89 -29.00 -8.73
N GLN A 281 -6.98 -29.95 -8.97
CA GLN A 281 -6.24 -30.66 -7.92
C GLN A 281 -4.85 -30.04 -7.75
N SER A 282 -4.77 -28.74 -7.44
CA SER A 282 -3.50 -28.10 -7.06
C SER A 282 -2.98 -28.70 -5.76
N LEU A 283 -1.66 -28.64 -5.53
CA LEU A 283 -1.05 -29.34 -4.40
C LEU A 283 -1.55 -28.88 -3.02
N PRO A 284 -1.80 -27.57 -2.79
CA PRO A 284 -2.47 -27.12 -1.56
C PRO A 284 -3.92 -27.59 -1.42
N VAL A 285 -4.64 -27.78 -2.53
CA VAL A 285 -6.02 -28.32 -2.51
C VAL A 285 -6.02 -29.82 -2.21
N ALA A 286 -5.10 -30.57 -2.81
CA ALA A 286 -5.03 -32.02 -2.70
C ALA A 286 -4.49 -32.50 -1.34
N PHE A 287 -3.49 -31.83 -0.79
CA PHE A 287 -2.79 -32.24 0.45
C PHE A 287 -3.04 -31.32 1.65
N GLY A 288 -3.67 -30.16 1.43
CA GLY A 288 -3.87 -29.14 2.45
C GLY A 288 -2.65 -28.19 2.59
N PRO A 289 -2.86 -26.96 3.11
CA PRO A 289 -1.82 -25.93 3.18
C PRO A 289 -0.58 -26.35 3.98
N GLU A 290 -0.79 -27.03 5.11
CA GLU A 290 0.29 -27.46 6.01
C GLU A 290 1.19 -28.53 5.41
N THR A 291 0.65 -29.44 4.61
CA THR A 291 1.48 -30.45 3.93
C THR A 291 2.13 -29.85 2.69
N ALA A 292 1.42 -28.99 1.95
CA ALA A 292 1.95 -28.34 0.75
C ALA A 292 3.18 -27.47 1.02
N LYS A 293 3.27 -26.80 2.18
CA LYS A 293 4.44 -25.94 2.48
C LYS A 293 5.71 -26.76 2.66
N TRP A 294 5.59 -27.95 3.28
CA TRP A 294 6.70 -28.89 3.42
C TRP A 294 7.06 -29.59 2.12
N ILE A 295 6.07 -29.88 1.25
CA ILE A 295 6.33 -30.38 -0.10
C ILE A 295 7.12 -29.34 -0.91
N CYS A 296 6.74 -28.06 -0.83
CA CYS A 296 7.43 -26.96 -1.49
C CYS A 296 8.89 -26.83 -1.04
N VAL A 297 9.11 -26.69 0.28
CA VAL A 297 10.47 -26.58 0.86
C VAL A 297 11.30 -27.81 0.53
N GLY A 298 10.73 -29.00 0.72
CA GLY A 298 11.40 -30.26 0.42
C GLY A 298 11.80 -30.38 -1.05
N ALA A 299 10.93 -29.98 -1.99
CA ALA A 299 11.23 -30.00 -3.41
C ALA A 299 12.40 -29.08 -3.78
N ILE A 300 12.48 -27.89 -3.19
CA ILE A 300 13.57 -26.93 -3.43
C ILE A 300 14.87 -27.47 -2.83
N ASP A 301 14.88 -27.78 -1.53
CA ASP A 301 16.10 -28.11 -0.80
C ASP A 301 16.70 -29.44 -1.25
N VAL A 302 15.87 -30.48 -1.43
CA VAL A 302 16.34 -31.80 -1.90
C VAL A 302 16.94 -31.67 -3.30
N THR A 303 16.35 -30.86 -4.17
CA THR A 303 16.89 -30.63 -5.52
C THR A 303 18.24 -29.95 -5.47
N GLN A 304 18.37 -28.86 -4.70
CA GLN A 304 19.63 -28.12 -4.61
C GLN A 304 20.75 -28.95 -3.96
N LEU A 305 20.43 -29.72 -2.92
CA LEU A 305 21.36 -30.67 -2.31
C LEU A 305 21.75 -31.80 -3.27
N SER A 306 20.80 -32.29 -4.09
CA SER A 306 21.09 -33.29 -5.12
C SER A 306 22.03 -32.73 -6.19
N VAL A 307 21.86 -31.47 -6.59
CA VAL A 307 22.75 -30.78 -7.53
C VAL A 307 24.14 -30.59 -6.92
N ALA A 308 24.23 -30.17 -5.66
CA ALA A 308 25.52 -30.09 -4.96
C ALA A 308 26.21 -31.47 -4.89
N GLY A 309 25.46 -32.53 -4.60
CA GLY A 309 25.95 -33.91 -4.60
C GLY A 309 26.44 -34.37 -5.98
N TYR A 310 25.71 -34.05 -7.05
CA TYR A 310 26.12 -34.32 -8.42
C TYR A 310 27.42 -33.59 -8.78
N LEU A 311 27.54 -32.31 -8.43
CA LEU A 311 28.76 -31.51 -8.64
C LEU A 311 29.97 -32.09 -7.89
N LEU A 312 29.78 -32.58 -6.66
CA LEU A 312 30.82 -33.30 -5.92
C LEU A 312 31.23 -34.60 -6.62
N GLY A 313 30.26 -35.39 -7.08
CA GLY A 313 30.50 -36.62 -7.83
C GLY A 313 31.19 -36.39 -9.18
N ALA A 314 30.95 -35.24 -9.81
CA ALA A 314 31.59 -34.80 -11.04
C ALA A 314 32.99 -34.15 -10.83
N GLY A 315 33.51 -34.17 -9.60
CA GLY A 315 34.85 -33.63 -9.29
C GLY A 315 34.94 -32.10 -9.31
N LYS A 316 33.83 -31.39 -9.04
CA LYS A 316 33.72 -29.92 -9.05
C LYS A 316 33.46 -29.36 -7.63
N PRO A 317 34.39 -29.53 -6.66
CA PRO A 317 34.13 -29.26 -5.25
C PRO A 317 33.90 -27.77 -4.94
N TYR A 318 34.57 -26.85 -5.63
CA TYR A 318 34.41 -25.41 -5.39
C TYR A 318 33.01 -24.91 -5.77
N TYR A 319 32.44 -25.40 -6.88
CA TYR A 319 31.08 -25.05 -7.29
C TYR A 319 30.03 -25.65 -6.35
N ALA A 320 30.26 -26.88 -5.88
CA ALA A 320 29.38 -27.49 -4.88
C ALA A 320 29.41 -26.74 -3.54
N LEU A 321 30.59 -26.32 -3.06
CA LEU A 321 30.73 -25.54 -1.83
C LEU A 321 30.08 -24.16 -1.95
N ALA A 322 30.22 -23.48 -3.09
CA ALA A 322 29.54 -22.22 -3.36
C ALA A 322 28.02 -22.38 -3.32
N LEU A 323 27.49 -23.42 -3.98
CA LEU A 323 26.06 -23.73 -3.96
C LEU A 323 25.57 -24.04 -2.52
N LEU A 324 26.30 -24.85 -1.75
CA LEU A 324 25.96 -25.14 -0.36
C LEU A 324 25.96 -23.89 0.52
N ALA A 325 26.89 -22.96 0.31
CA ALA A 325 26.92 -21.69 1.02
C ALA A 325 25.69 -20.82 0.69
N LEU A 326 25.21 -20.83 -0.56
CA LEU A 326 24.02 -20.09 -0.99
C LEU A 326 22.71 -20.71 -0.46
N ILE A 327 22.67 -22.03 -0.24
CA ILE A 327 21.51 -22.72 0.33
C ILE A 327 21.28 -22.31 1.80
N ILE A 328 22.33 -22.02 2.58
CA ILE A 328 22.19 -21.75 4.02
C ILE A 328 21.28 -20.54 4.33
N PRO A 329 21.50 -19.34 3.75
CA PRO A 329 20.59 -18.21 3.93
C PRO A 329 19.17 -18.53 3.46
N GLN A 330 19.02 -19.20 2.32
CA GLN A 330 17.71 -19.58 1.79
C GLN A 330 16.92 -20.43 2.78
N VAL A 331 17.54 -21.47 3.37
CA VAL A 331 16.88 -22.34 4.35
C VAL A 331 16.48 -21.53 5.59
N VAL A 332 17.35 -20.64 6.08
CA VAL A 332 17.00 -19.74 7.21
C VAL A 332 15.75 -18.92 6.88
N PHE A 333 15.66 -18.37 5.67
CA PHE A 333 14.50 -17.58 5.24
C PHE A 333 13.23 -18.40 5.02
N GLN A 334 13.33 -19.65 4.58
CA GLN A 334 12.18 -20.57 4.54
C GLN A 334 11.55 -20.74 5.93
N PHE A 335 12.38 -20.96 6.97
CA PHE A 335 11.90 -21.10 8.34
C PHE A 335 11.41 -19.77 8.94
N GLN A 336 12.06 -18.65 8.62
CA GLN A 336 11.72 -17.35 9.18
C GLN A 336 10.43 -16.78 8.61
N TYR A 337 10.16 -17.00 7.33
CA TYR A 337 9.06 -16.39 6.58
C TYR A 337 8.05 -17.43 6.06
N PHE A 338 8.46 -18.28 5.12
CA PHE A 338 7.54 -19.13 4.34
C PHE A 338 6.80 -20.17 5.19
N LEU A 339 7.50 -20.89 6.07
CA LEU A 339 6.90 -21.93 6.90
C LEU A 339 5.98 -21.39 8.01
N LYS A 340 6.13 -20.11 8.39
CA LYS A 340 5.25 -19.46 9.37
C LYS A 340 3.91 -19.12 8.77
N ASP A 341 3.92 -18.48 7.61
CA ASP A 341 2.70 -18.13 6.89
C ASP A 341 3.02 -17.94 5.39
N PRO A 342 2.71 -18.93 4.54
CA PRO A 342 3.06 -18.91 3.13
C PRO A 342 2.23 -17.91 2.32
N VAL A 343 1.10 -17.43 2.84
CA VAL A 343 0.24 -16.45 2.16
C VAL A 343 0.63 -15.03 2.53
N LYS A 344 0.95 -14.77 3.81
CA LYS A 344 1.30 -13.42 4.29
C LYS A 344 2.71 -12.96 3.89
N TYR A 345 3.66 -13.89 3.81
CA TYR A 345 5.08 -13.57 3.55
C TYR A 345 5.57 -14.05 2.18
N ASP A 346 4.66 -14.41 1.28
CA ASP A 346 4.93 -14.89 -0.08
C ASP A 346 5.89 -13.97 -0.86
N VAL A 347 5.63 -12.65 -0.88
CA VAL A 347 6.41 -11.65 -1.62
C VAL A 347 7.79 -11.53 -1.01
N LYS A 348 7.88 -11.45 0.33
CA LYS A 348 9.16 -11.39 1.03
C LYS A 348 10.00 -12.64 0.78
N TYR A 349 9.37 -13.81 0.80
CA TYR A 349 10.04 -15.07 0.50
C TYR A 349 10.50 -15.14 -0.96
N GLN A 350 9.65 -14.77 -1.93
CA GLN A 350 9.99 -14.78 -3.35
C GLN A 350 11.11 -13.80 -3.70
N ILE A 351 11.08 -12.57 -3.17
CA ILE A 351 12.14 -11.57 -3.38
C ILE A 351 13.47 -12.09 -2.84
N VAL A 352 13.46 -12.63 -1.62
CA VAL A 352 14.68 -13.12 -0.98
C VAL A 352 15.18 -14.42 -1.61
N ALA A 353 14.29 -15.29 -2.08
CA ALA A 353 14.63 -16.55 -2.76
C ALA A 353 15.13 -16.35 -4.20
N ASN A 354 14.73 -15.26 -4.88
CA ASN A 354 15.09 -14.97 -6.27
C ASN A 354 16.25 -13.98 -6.43
N CYS A 355 16.84 -13.46 -5.35
CA CYS A 355 17.86 -12.41 -5.43
C CYS A 355 19.28 -12.96 -5.62
N GLU A 356 19.68 -13.15 -6.89
CA GLU A 356 21.00 -12.76 -7.38
C GLU A 356 20.80 -11.58 -8.35
N THR A 357 21.37 -10.42 -8.00
CA THR A 357 21.44 -9.18 -8.81
C THR A 357 20.12 -8.51 -9.23
N MET A 358 19.51 -7.75 -8.30
CA MET A 358 19.13 -6.39 -8.64
C MET A 358 19.94 -5.44 -7.77
N SER A 359 20.62 -4.52 -8.43
CA SER A 359 21.45 -3.47 -7.85
C SER A 359 20.74 -2.81 -6.67
N SER A 360 21.54 -2.56 -5.64
CA SER A 360 21.19 -2.01 -4.33
C SER A 360 20.75 -0.54 -4.36
N ASP A 361 19.82 -0.18 -5.24
CA ASP A 361 19.12 1.10 -5.24
C ASP A 361 17.66 0.82 -5.62
N ASP A 362 16.72 1.22 -4.74
CA ASP A 362 15.26 1.30 -4.92
C ASP A 362 14.29 0.29 -4.28
N GLU A 363 14.68 -0.54 -3.31
CA GLU A 363 13.66 -1.25 -2.49
C GLU A 363 14.01 -1.24 -1.00
N LYS A 364 13.77 -0.08 -0.35
CA LYS A 364 13.54 -0.07 1.10
C LYS A 364 12.13 -0.59 1.34
N GLU A 365 11.98 -1.60 2.18
CA GLU A 365 10.74 -1.82 2.93
C GLU A 365 10.23 -0.45 3.42
N GLU A 366 8.96 -0.09 3.15
CA GLU A 366 8.29 1.02 3.85
C GLU A 366 8.21 0.65 5.33
N LYS A 367 9.33 0.82 6.04
CA LYS A 367 9.32 0.97 7.47
C LYS A 367 8.56 2.27 7.71
N GLU A 368 7.33 2.16 8.22
CA GLU A 368 6.51 3.31 8.57
C GLU A 368 7.37 4.27 9.40
N LEU A 369 7.69 5.42 8.81
CA LEU A 369 8.62 6.37 9.39
C LEU A 369 7.92 7.09 10.54
N ASP A 370 8.31 6.78 11.76
CA ASP A 370 7.70 7.29 12.99
C ASP A 370 8.61 8.30 13.71
N LEU A 371 8.15 8.78 14.87
CA LEU A 371 8.92 9.72 15.69
C LEU A 371 10.15 9.09 16.37
N SER A 372 10.42 7.79 16.19
CA SER A 372 11.66 7.17 16.66
C SER A 372 12.87 7.67 15.86
N SER A 373 12.64 8.18 14.64
CA SER A 373 13.69 8.77 13.80
C SER A 373 13.85 10.27 14.06
N PRO A 374 15.05 10.75 14.43
CA PRO A 374 15.32 12.18 14.60
C PRO A 374 15.06 13.01 13.33
N GLU A 375 15.23 12.39 12.15
CA GLU A 375 14.96 13.05 10.87
C GLU A 375 13.47 13.35 10.71
N VAL A 376 12.60 12.41 11.09
CA VAL A 376 11.13 12.57 11.04
C VAL A 376 10.69 13.69 11.96
N VAL A 377 11.18 13.69 13.21
CA VAL A 377 10.92 14.76 14.18
C VAL A 377 11.36 16.12 13.64
N THR A 378 12.52 16.19 12.98
CA THR A 378 13.04 17.42 12.37
C THR A 378 12.14 17.93 11.24
N LYS A 379 11.61 17.03 10.39
CA LYS A 379 10.68 17.39 9.31
C LYS A 379 9.35 17.93 9.86
N TYR A 380 8.76 17.28 10.87
CA TYR A 380 7.57 17.80 11.55
C TYR A 380 7.81 19.17 12.17
N LYS A 381 8.92 19.36 12.90
CA LYS A 381 9.25 20.64 13.53
C LYS A 381 9.51 21.75 12.52
N SER A 382 10.17 21.43 11.41
CA SER A 382 10.40 22.37 10.31
C SER A 382 9.09 22.78 9.63
N ALA A 383 8.19 21.84 9.35
CA ALA A 383 6.87 22.14 8.81
C ALA A 383 6.03 22.99 9.79
N ALA A 384 6.10 22.67 11.09
CA ALA A 384 5.44 23.42 12.14
C ALA A 384 5.97 24.86 12.27
N GLU A 385 7.28 25.06 12.16
CA GLU A 385 7.88 26.39 12.20
C GLU A 385 7.42 27.26 11.02
N ILE A 386 7.38 26.70 9.81
CA ILE A 386 6.89 27.40 8.63
C ILE A 386 5.44 27.81 8.81
N VAL A 387 4.57 26.89 9.24
CA VAL A 387 3.14 27.19 9.36
C VAL A 387 2.85 28.16 10.52
N ASN A 388 3.60 28.10 11.64
CA ASN A 388 3.49 29.09 12.71
C ASN A 388 3.86 30.50 12.23
N LYS A 389 4.94 30.62 11.44
CA LYS A 389 5.35 31.90 10.82
C LYS A 389 4.33 32.39 9.79
N ALA A 390 3.76 31.48 8.99
CA ALA A 390 2.70 31.80 8.03
C ALA A 390 1.46 32.35 8.74
N LEU A 391 1.04 31.71 9.83
CA LEU A 391 -0.09 32.15 10.65
C LEU A 391 0.16 33.54 11.25
N GLN A 392 1.35 33.77 11.81
CA GLN A 392 1.75 35.08 12.33
C GLN A 392 1.70 36.17 11.25
N LEU A 393 2.19 35.87 10.04
CA LEU A 393 2.14 36.79 8.91
C LEU A 393 0.70 37.11 8.52
N VAL A 394 -0.16 36.09 8.35
CA VAL A 394 -1.56 36.31 7.95
C VAL A 394 -2.29 37.12 9.01
N ILE A 395 -2.14 36.80 10.31
CA ILE A 395 -2.74 37.58 11.40
C ILE A 395 -2.29 39.04 11.36
N SER A 396 -1.01 39.32 11.11
CA SER A 396 -0.50 40.70 11.04
C SER A 396 -1.08 41.54 9.88
N GLU A 397 -1.61 40.86 8.86
CA GLU A 397 -2.19 41.47 7.66
C GLU A 397 -3.72 41.51 7.71
N CYS A 398 -4.34 40.77 8.62
CA CYS A 398 -5.76 40.85 8.89
C CYS A 398 -6.11 42.24 9.44
N LYS A 399 -6.61 43.11 8.56
CA LYS A 399 -7.01 44.50 8.86
C LYS A 399 -8.41 44.74 8.29
N PRO A 400 -9.19 45.67 8.86
CA PRO A 400 -10.47 46.05 8.28
C PRO A 400 -10.30 46.46 6.80
N LYS A 401 -11.24 46.03 5.96
CA LYS A 401 -11.28 46.17 4.50
C LYS A 401 -10.26 45.33 3.72
N ALA A 402 -9.44 44.51 4.38
CA ALA A 402 -8.59 43.55 3.68
C ALA A 402 -9.47 42.48 3.03
N LYS A 403 -9.16 42.13 1.76
CA LYS A 403 -9.86 41.05 1.06
C LYS A 403 -9.42 39.70 1.60
N ILE A 404 -10.39 38.82 1.86
CA ILE A 404 -10.13 37.49 2.41
C ILE A 404 -9.30 36.65 1.43
N VAL A 405 -9.62 36.74 0.13
CA VAL A 405 -8.90 35.99 -0.91
C VAL A 405 -7.40 36.32 -0.97
N ASP A 406 -7.05 37.60 -0.82
CA ASP A 406 -5.65 38.06 -0.84
C ASP A 406 -4.87 37.53 0.37
N LEU A 407 -5.52 37.49 1.55
CA LEU A 407 -4.93 36.94 2.77
C LEU A 407 -4.71 35.43 2.65
N CYS A 408 -5.68 34.69 2.09
CA CYS A 408 -5.54 33.27 1.81
C CYS A 408 -4.38 32.98 0.84
N GLU A 409 -4.29 33.74 -0.26
CA GLU A 409 -3.20 33.59 -1.23
C GLU A 409 -1.84 33.94 -0.65
N LYS A 410 -1.77 34.96 0.20
CA LYS A 410 -0.54 35.36 0.90
C LYS A 410 -0.04 34.27 1.84
N GLY A 411 -0.93 33.64 2.63
CA GLY A 411 -0.59 32.50 3.48
C GLY A 411 -0.03 31.31 2.68
N ASP A 412 -0.74 30.91 1.63
CA ASP A 412 -0.30 29.80 0.77
C ASP A 412 1.05 30.09 0.09
N SER A 413 1.25 31.32 -0.39
CA SER A 413 2.46 31.74 -1.08
C SER A 413 3.67 31.73 -0.15
N PHE A 414 3.49 32.23 1.08
CA PHE A 414 4.54 32.19 2.09
C PHE A 414 4.96 30.76 2.41
N ILE A 415 4.01 29.83 2.59
CA ILE A 415 4.32 28.41 2.83
C ILE A 415 5.11 27.81 1.66
N ARG A 416 4.70 28.06 0.40
CA ARG A 416 5.41 27.56 -0.79
C ARG A 416 6.83 28.12 -0.91
N GLU A 417 7.02 29.40 -0.63
CA GLU A 417 8.34 30.05 -0.71
C GLU A 417 9.29 29.52 0.37
N GLN A 418 8.85 29.50 1.63
CA GLN A 418 9.67 29.05 2.76
C GLN A 418 10.00 27.57 2.66
N SER A 419 9.01 26.71 2.39
CA SER A 419 9.25 25.27 2.20
C SER A 419 10.11 25.01 0.96
N GLY A 420 9.90 25.75 -0.14
CA GLY A 420 10.70 25.67 -1.37
C GLY A 420 12.19 25.93 -1.16
N SER A 421 12.55 26.78 -0.19
CA SER A 421 13.93 27.12 0.18
C SER A 421 14.70 25.98 0.86
N MET A 422 13.99 25.08 1.55
CA MET A 422 14.59 23.96 2.28
C MET A 422 14.95 22.80 1.35
N TYR A 423 15.89 21.93 1.71
CA TYR A 423 16.19 20.70 0.97
C TYR A 423 16.35 20.88 -0.57
N LYS A 424 17.05 21.93 -1.02
CA LYS A 424 17.32 22.17 -2.46
C LYS A 424 18.43 21.27 -3.03
N ASN A 425 19.44 20.95 -2.22
CA ASN A 425 20.67 20.27 -2.66
C ASN A 425 20.72 18.79 -2.21
N VAL A 426 19.57 18.15 -1.98
CA VAL A 426 19.51 16.74 -1.59
C VAL A 426 19.44 15.84 -2.83
N LYS A 427 20.09 14.66 -2.76
CA LYS A 427 20.13 13.70 -3.88
C LYS A 427 18.75 13.17 -4.27
N LYS A 428 17.82 13.07 -3.30
CA LYS A 428 16.44 12.63 -3.50
C LYS A 428 15.50 13.84 -3.53
N LYS A 429 14.61 13.92 -4.52
CA LYS A 429 13.57 14.95 -4.56
C LYS A 429 12.62 14.75 -3.38
N ILE A 430 12.48 15.79 -2.54
CA ILE A 430 11.59 15.80 -1.38
C ILE A 430 10.38 16.68 -1.70
N GLU A 431 9.18 16.12 -1.63
CA GLU A 431 7.93 16.86 -1.77
C GLU A 431 7.67 17.74 -0.55
N ARG A 432 7.21 18.97 -0.78
CA ARG A 432 6.99 19.96 0.28
C ARG A 432 6.08 21.07 -0.21
N GLY A 433 5.36 21.69 0.71
CA GLY A 433 4.45 22.78 0.38
C GLY A 433 3.26 22.85 1.31
N VAL A 434 2.14 23.31 0.77
CA VAL A 434 0.87 23.46 1.48
C VAL A 434 0.25 22.08 1.71
N ALA A 435 -0.01 21.75 2.97
CA ALA A 435 -0.72 20.52 3.36
C ALA A 435 -2.22 20.75 3.53
N PHE A 436 -2.61 21.95 3.95
CA PHE A 436 -4.00 22.39 4.01
C PHE A 436 -4.04 23.86 3.58
N PRO A 437 -4.87 24.24 2.60
CA PRO A 437 -4.89 25.60 2.08
C PRO A 437 -5.31 26.58 3.17
N THR A 438 -4.81 27.82 3.07
CA THR A 438 -5.18 28.89 3.98
C THR A 438 -6.68 29.17 3.84
N CYS A 439 -7.39 29.00 4.94
CA CYS A 439 -8.81 29.27 5.10
C CYS A 439 -9.01 30.32 6.17
N ILE A 440 -9.90 31.30 5.93
CA ILE A 440 -10.23 32.35 6.88
C ILE A 440 -11.74 32.42 6.98
N SER A 441 -12.30 31.82 8.03
CA SER A 441 -13.75 31.78 8.27
C SER A 441 -14.12 32.91 9.23
N VAL A 442 -15.20 33.63 8.97
CA VAL A 442 -15.58 34.85 9.70
C VAL A 442 -16.85 34.61 10.51
N ASN A 443 -16.89 35.06 11.77
CA ASN A 443 -18.06 35.07 12.64
C ASN A 443 -18.78 33.70 12.76
N ASP A 444 -19.98 33.55 12.20
CA ASP A 444 -20.79 32.32 12.21
C ASP A 444 -20.32 31.26 11.21
N THR A 445 -19.47 31.61 10.24
CA THR A 445 -18.82 30.62 9.38
C THR A 445 -17.84 29.78 10.21
N ILE A 446 -18.01 28.47 10.20
CA ILE A 446 -17.30 27.53 11.05
C ILE A 446 -15.91 27.23 10.50
N CYS A 447 -15.81 26.83 9.23
CA CYS A 447 -14.57 26.30 8.67
C CYS A 447 -14.49 26.39 7.13
N HIS A 448 -13.29 26.13 6.62
CA HIS A 448 -12.96 25.87 5.19
C HIS A 448 -13.21 27.01 4.19
N TYR A 449 -13.49 28.23 4.65
CA TYR A 449 -13.66 29.36 3.73
C TYR A 449 -12.33 29.78 3.09
N SER A 450 -12.10 29.34 1.84
CA SER A 450 -10.93 29.70 1.02
C SER A 450 -11.39 30.14 -0.38
N PRO A 451 -11.88 31.37 -0.53
CA PRO A 451 -12.65 31.77 -1.71
C PRO A 451 -11.83 31.77 -3.02
N LEU A 452 -12.54 31.75 -4.15
CA LEU A 452 -11.96 31.89 -5.50
C LEU A 452 -11.47 33.33 -5.74
N ALA A 453 -10.63 33.52 -6.76
CA ALA A 453 -10.04 34.82 -7.12
C ALA A 453 -11.07 35.92 -7.45
N SER A 454 -12.29 35.53 -7.85
CA SER A 454 -13.38 36.44 -8.19
C SER A 454 -14.20 36.92 -6.97
N ASP A 455 -13.89 36.42 -5.77
CA ASP A 455 -14.60 36.80 -4.54
C ASP A 455 -14.17 38.18 -4.03
N GLU A 456 -15.13 38.95 -3.50
CA GLU A 456 -14.91 40.32 -3.02
C GLU A 456 -15.12 40.47 -1.50
N ALA A 457 -15.25 39.36 -0.75
CA ALA A 457 -15.45 39.43 0.69
C ALA A 457 -14.27 40.12 1.38
N VAL A 458 -14.59 41.08 2.23
CA VAL A 458 -13.64 41.88 3.00
C VAL A 458 -13.87 41.71 4.49
N LEU A 459 -12.83 41.90 5.28
CA LEU A 459 -12.90 41.88 6.74
C LEU A 459 -13.47 43.19 7.28
N GLU A 460 -14.22 43.11 8.38
CA GLU A 460 -14.76 44.25 9.10
C GLU A 460 -14.14 44.39 10.50
N GLN A 461 -14.23 45.59 11.07
CA GLN A 461 -13.76 45.84 12.43
C GLN A 461 -14.65 45.05 13.42
N GLY A 462 -14.01 44.30 14.31
CA GLY A 462 -14.69 43.47 15.31
C GLY A 462 -14.97 42.03 14.85
N ASP A 463 -14.65 41.67 13.61
CA ASP A 463 -14.83 40.31 13.12
C ASP A 463 -14.00 39.29 13.91
N MET A 464 -14.61 38.13 14.16
CA MET A 464 -13.94 36.96 14.73
C MET A 464 -13.51 36.00 13.62
N LEU A 465 -12.21 35.99 13.34
CA LEU A 465 -11.56 35.26 12.27
C LEU A 465 -11.04 33.92 12.78
N LYS A 466 -11.38 32.83 12.12
CA LYS A 466 -10.75 31.51 12.32
C LYS A 466 -9.84 31.26 11.13
N ILE A 467 -8.53 31.29 11.38
CA ILE A 467 -7.50 31.10 10.35
C ILE A 467 -6.98 29.67 10.48
N ASP A 468 -7.14 28.85 9.44
CA ASP A 468 -6.72 27.44 9.40
C ASP A 468 -5.79 27.20 8.19
N MET A 469 -4.68 26.51 8.41
CA MET A 469 -3.66 26.26 7.38
C MET A 469 -2.73 25.10 7.75
N GLY A 470 -2.04 24.54 6.76
CA GLY A 470 -1.10 23.44 6.95
C GLY A 470 0.10 23.47 6.01
N CYS A 471 1.23 22.96 6.51
CA CYS A 471 2.46 22.76 5.76
C CYS A 471 2.90 21.29 5.86
N HIS A 472 3.55 20.76 4.82
CA HIS A 472 4.22 19.46 4.89
C HIS A 472 5.64 19.53 4.34
N ILE A 473 6.51 18.65 4.87
CA ILE A 473 7.84 18.37 4.35
C ILE A 473 7.99 16.85 4.26
N ASP A 474 8.28 16.34 3.07
CA ASP A 474 8.37 14.91 2.76
C ASP A 474 7.10 14.12 3.14
N GLY A 475 5.95 14.80 3.09
CA GLY A 475 4.66 14.23 3.51
C GLY A 475 4.40 14.27 5.01
N PHE A 476 5.34 14.71 5.86
CA PHE A 476 5.08 14.92 7.29
C PHE A 476 4.36 16.25 7.51
N ILE A 477 3.14 16.19 8.05
CA ILE A 477 2.18 17.29 8.04
C ILE A 477 2.18 18.02 9.39
N ALA A 478 2.16 19.35 9.35
CA ALA A 478 1.86 20.20 10.48
C ALA A 478 0.73 21.16 10.12
N VAL A 479 -0.34 21.14 10.91
CA VAL A 479 -1.51 22.00 10.78
C VAL A 479 -1.67 22.89 12.00
N VAL A 480 -2.28 24.06 11.79
CA VAL A 480 -2.59 25.03 12.83
C VAL A 480 -3.87 25.78 12.48
N ALA A 481 -4.72 25.99 13.48
CA ALA A 481 -5.81 26.95 13.39
C ALA A 481 -5.87 27.80 14.65
N HIS A 482 -6.22 29.07 14.47
CA HIS A 482 -6.32 30.03 15.55
C HIS A 482 -7.46 31.02 15.31
N THR A 483 -8.15 31.37 16.40
CA THR A 483 -9.20 32.39 16.39
C THR A 483 -8.65 33.73 16.83
N HIS A 484 -8.83 34.74 15.99
CA HIS A 484 -8.37 36.11 16.20
C HIS A 484 -9.53 37.09 16.01
N VAL A 485 -9.68 38.07 16.90
CA VAL A 485 -10.69 39.12 16.79
C VAL A 485 -10.04 40.40 16.29
N LEU A 486 -10.61 41.01 15.25
CA LEU A 486 -10.14 42.28 14.67
C LEU A 486 -10.49 43.48 15.54
N GLN A 487 -9.87 43.56 16.72
CA GLN A 487 -10.02 44.67 17.63
C GLN A 487 -8.73 44.96 18.40
N GLN A 488 -8.62 46.19 18.89
CA GLN A 488 -7.58 46.58 19.84
C GLN A 488 -8.11 46.46 21.27
N GLY A 489 -7.29 45.95 22.17
CA GLY A 489 -7.64 45.74 23.58
C GLY A 489 -8.35 44.40 23.85
N PRO A 490 -8.76 44.19 25.11
CA PRO A 490 -9.22 42.90 25.59
C PRO A 490 -10.56 42.50 24.98
N ILE A 491 -10.70 41.22 24.63
CA ILE A 491 -11.95 40.62 24.16
C ILE A 491 -12.86 40.41 25.37
N THR A 492 -14.14 40.77 25.24
CA THR A 492 -15.12 40.68 26.35
C THR A 492 -16.40 39.97 25.90
N SER A 493 -17.32 39.74 26.85
CA SER A 493 -18.65 39.17 26.57
C SER A 493 -18.58 37.76 25.97
N ARG A 494 -19.61 37.37 25.20
CA ARG A 494 -19.74 36.04 24.59
C ARG A 494 -18.58 35.65 23.68
N ALA A 495 -17.94 36.62 23.03
CA ALA A 495 -16.74 36.40 22.25
C ALA A 495 -15.57 35.90 23.12
N ALA A 496 -15.39 36.48 24.30
CA ALA A 496 -14.38 36.03 25.25
C ALA A 496 -14.73 34.64 25.82
N ASP A 497 -16.00 34.38 26.13
CA ASP A 497 -16.44 33.09 26.66
C ASP A 497 -16.15 31.96 25.67
N VAL A 498 -16.52 32.11 24.39
CA VAL A 498 -16.34 31.05 23.37
C VAL A 498 -14.86 30.82 23.03
N ILE A 499 -14.05 31.88 22.97
CA ILE A 499 -12.60 31.75 22.75
C ILE A 499 -11.94 31.08 23.96
N ALA A 500 -12.34 31.45 25.19
CA ALA A 500 -11.84 30.84 26.41
C ALA A 500 -12.24 29.36 26.50
N ALA A 501 -13.46 29.01 26.09
CA ALA A 501 -13.95 27.64 26.01
C ALA A 501 -13.08 26.80 25.08
N ALA A 502 -12.87 27.26 23.84
CA ALA A 502 -12.08 26.56 22.84
C ALA A 502 -10.62 26.40 23.28
N ASN A 503 -10.01 27.46 23.80
CA ASN A 503 -8.62 27.42 24.27
C ASN A 503 -8.45 26.50 25.49
N THR A 504 -9.38 26.55 26.45
CA THR A 504 -9.37 25.63 27.61
C THR A 504 -9.53 24.19 27.16
N ALA A 505 -10.44 23.92 26.23
CA ALA A 505 -10.66 22.58 25.70
C ALA A 505 -9.42 22.07 24.93
N ALA A 506 -8.75 22.94 24.17
CA ALA A 506 -7.48 22.64 23.52
C ALA A 506 -6.36 22.30 24.54
N GLU A 507 -6.26 23.04 25.64
CA GLU A 507 -5.29 22.79 26.70
C GLU A 507 -5.58 21.48 27.49
N VAL A 508 -6.85 21.17 27.73
CA VAL A 508 -7.26 19.88 28.31
C VAL A 508 -6.97 18.73 27.35
N ALA A 509 -7.32 18.87 26.08
CA ALA A 509 -7.03 17.86 25.06
C ALA A 509 -5.53 17.58 24.95
N LEU A 510 -4.68 18.62 24.94
CA LEU A 510 -3.22 18.48 24.93
C LEU A 510 -2.68 17.61 26.08
N ARG A 511 -3.34 17.65 27.25
CA ARG A 511 -2.93 16.88 28.44
C ARG A 511 -3.51 15.46 28.48
N LEU A 512 -4.62 15.23 27.80
CA LEU A 512 -5.29 13.93 27.74
C LEU A 512 -4.82 13.07 26.55
N VAL A 513 -4.40 13.68 25.45
CA VAL A 513 -3.81 12.98 24.29
C VAL A 513 -2.37 12.59 24.63
N ARG A 514 -2.24 11.42 25.24
CA ARG A 514 -0.96 10.82 25.65
C ARG A 514 -1.06 9.29 25.63
N PRO A 515 0.07 8.57 25.49
CA PRO A 515 0.07 7.12 25.46
C PRO A 515 -0.67 6.49 26.64
N GLY A 516 -1.49 5.46 26.38
CA GLY A 516 -2.27 4.78 27.41
C GLY A 516 -3.65 5.38 27.71
N LYS A 517 -4.02 6.51 27.07
CA LYS A 517 -5.36 7.11 27.16
C LYS A 517 -6.18 6.81 25.92
N LYS A 518 -7.51 6.86 26.07
CA LYS A 518 -8.45 6.60 24.98
C LYS A 518 -8.94 7.89 24.35
N ASN A 519 -9.27 7.83 23.06
CA ASN A 519 -9.90 8.92 22.32
C ASN A 519 -11.22 9.40 22.96
N LYS A 520 -12.03 8.47 23.51
CA LYS A 520 -13.28 8.81 24.19
C LYS A 520 -13.10 9.70 25.42
N ASP A 521 -12.03 9.50 26.20
CA ASP A 521 -11.73 10.32 27.39
C ASP A 521 -11.57 11.81 27.00
N VAL A 522 -10.97 12.07 25.84
CA VAL A 522 -10.80 13.43 25.31
C VAL A 522 -12.13 14.01 24.87
N THR A 523 -12.96 13.20 24.22
CA THR A 523 -14.30 13.57 23.71
C THR A 523 -15.22 14.04 24.84
N ASP A 524 -15.24 13.30 25.94
CA ASP A 524 -16.07 13.63 27.11
C ASP A 524 -15.55 14.88 27.83
N ALA A 525 -14.22 15.03 27.92
CA ALA A 525 -13.59 16.16 28.58
C ALA A 525 -13.82 17.50 27.85
N ILE A 526 -13.65 17.56 26.53
CA ILE A 526 -13.84 18.81 25.77
C ILE A 526 -15.29 19.29 25.79
N GLN A 527 -16.26 18.37 25.80
CA GLN A 527 -17.69 18.70 25.95
C GLN A 527 -17.98 19.28 27.33
N LYS A 528 -17.42 18.69 28.39
CA LYS A 528 -17.55 19.21 29.76
C LYS A 528 -16.97 20.61 29.88
N VAL A 529 -15.82 20.87 29.25
CA VAL A 529 -15.21 22.20 29.21
C VAL A 529 -16.09 23.19 28.50
N ALA A 530 -16.59 22.89 27.29
CA ALA A 530 -17.46 23.80 26.56
C ALA A 530 -18.73 24.17 27.35
N ALA A 531 -19.35 23.17 28.01
CA ALA A 531 -20.52 23.38 28.85
C ALA A 531 -20.27 24.33 30.02
N ALA A 532 -19.06 24.32 30.61
CA ALA A 532 -18.70 25.23 31.71
C ALA A 532 -18.67 26.72 31.29
N TYR A 533 -18.57 26.99 29.99
CA TYR A 533 -18.60 28.34 29.41
C TYR A 533 -19.95 28.68 28.74
N ASP A 534 -20.99 27.90 28.99
CA ASP A 534 -22.27 27.98 28.27
C ASP A 534 -22.08 27.96 26.74
N CYS A 535 -21.14 27.14 26.26
CA CYS A 535 -20.85 26.91 24.85
C CYS A 535 -21.05 25.44 24.52
N LYS A 536 -21.12 25.12 23.23
CA LYS A 536 -21.20 23.74 22.74
C LYS A 536 -20.03 23.44 21.82
N ILE A 537 -19.57 22.19 21.84
CA ILE A 537 -18.64 21.69 20.83
C ILE A 537 -19.42 21.48 19.53
N VAL A 538 -18.83 21.84 18.39
CA VAL A 538 -19.47 21.65 17.08
C VAL A 538 -19.45 20.16 16.70
N GLU A 539 -20.61 19.65 16.32
CA GLU A 539 -20.80 18.27 15.86
C GLU A 539 -20.06 18.01 14.53
N GLY A 540 -19.57 16.78 14.32
CA GLY A 540 -18.92 16.37 13.06
C GLY A 540 -17.46 16.79 12.89
N VAL A 541 -16.86 17.50 13.85
CA VAL A 541 -15.43 17.78 13.87
C VAL A 541 -14.65 16.55 14.33
N LEU A 542 -13.52 16.27 13.66
CA LEU A 542 -12.67 15.11 13.88
C LEU A 542 -11.21 15.55 14.06
N SER A 543 -10.56 15.07 15.13
CA SER A 543 -9.11 15.18 15.28
C SER A 543 -8.44 13.91 14.78
N HIS A 544 -7.57 14.02 13.77
CA HIS A 544 -7.00 12.88 13.08
C HIS A 544 -5.57 12.56 13.52
N GLN A 545 -5.23 11.27 13.51
CA GLN A 545 -3.84 10.84 13.45
C GLN A 545 -3.20 11.29 12.14
N LEU A 546 -1.99 11.83 12.21
CA LEU A 546 -1.18 12.20 11.06
C LEU A 546 -0.11 11.14 10.80
N LYS A 547 0.06 10.76 9.54
CA LYS A 547 1.16 9.91 9.07
C LYS A 547 1.83 10.55 7.85
N GLN A 548 2.93 9.96 7.38
CA GLN A 548 3.57 10.43 6.16
C GLN A 548 2.59 10.36 4.98
N PHE A 549 2.33 11.51 4.35
CA PHE A 549 1.36 11.71 3.27
C PHE A 549 -0.12 11.46 3.63
N VAL A 550 -0.46 11.21 4.90
CA VAL A 550 -1.84 10.96 5.32
C VAL A 550 -2.26 11.99 6.37
N ILE A 551 -3.19 12.88 6.00
CA ILE A 551 -3.72 13.94 6.88
C ILE A 551 -4.89 13.47 7.75
N ASP A 552 -5.55 12.39 7.35
CA ASP A 552 -6.78 11.83 7.90
C ASP A 552 -6.59 10.34 8.22
N GLY A 553 -5.68 10.05 9.14
CA GLY A 553 -5.44 8.69 9.61
C GLY A 553 -6.66 8.07 10.31
N ASN A 554 -6.65 6.74 10.39
CA ASN A 554 -7.79 5.95 10.88
C ASN A 554 -8.07 6.11 12.39
N LYS A 555 -7.05 6.42 13.20
CA LYS A 555 -7.25 6.73 14.62
C LYS A 555 -7.75 8.18 14.74
N VAL A 556 -8.97 8.34 15.26
CA VAL A 556 -9.67 9.63 15.28
C VAL A 556 -10.26 9.90 16.66
N ILE A 557 -10.25 11.17 17.07
CA ILE A 557 -11.00 11.68 18.21
C ILE A 557 -12.22 12.41 17.66
N LEU A 558 -13.41 11.95 18.05
CA LEU A 558 -14.67 12.55 17.66
C LEU A 558 -14.99 13.72 18.61
N SER A 559 -15.37 14.88 18.09
CA SER A 559 -15.64 16.04 18.96
C SER A 559 -16.94 15.90 19.76
N VAL A 560 -17.99 15.31 19.18
CA VAL A 560 -19.28 15.02 19.83
C VAL A 560 -19.76 13.63 19.39
N SER A 561 -20.08 12.77 20.35
CA SER A 561 -20.65 11.46 20.07
C SER A 561 -22.12 11.57 19.66
N ASN A 562 -22.47 11.10 18.47
CA ASN A 562 -23.86 10.98 18.03
C ASN A 562 -24.17 9.54 17.55
N PRO A 563 -25.44 9.12 17.47
CA PRO A 563 -25.79 7.75 17.05
C PRO A 563 -25.39 7.43 15.61
N GLU A 564 -25.29 8.44 14.75
CA GLU A 564 -25.05 8.32 13.30
C GLU A 564 -23.56 8.24 12.93
N THR A 565 -22.69 8.81 13.78
CA THR A 565 -21.25 8.95 13.60
C THR A 565 -20.57 8.25 14.77
N ARG A 566 -20.06 7.05 14.52
CA ARG A 566 -19.27 6.27 15.49
C ARG A 566 -17.85 6.15 14.99
N VAL A 567 -16.91 6.34 15.91
CA VAL A 567 -15.50 6.04 15.71
C VAL A 567 -15.12 4.87 16.60
N ASP A 568 -14.18 4.06 16.15
CA ASP A 568 -13.67 2.95 16.95
C ASP A 568 -12.94 3.48 18.19
N ASP A 569 -13.09 2.77 19.30
CA ASP A 569 -12.31 3.03 20.51
C ASP A 569 -10.82 2.81 20.19
N ALA A 570 -10.02 3.86 20.33
CA ALA A 570 -8.59 3.82 20.03
C ALA A 570 -7.79 4.28 21.25
N GLU A 571 -6.71 3.57 21.52
CA GLU A 571 -5.70 3.96 22.52
C GLU A 571 -4.56 4.71 21.80
N PHE A 572 -4.13 5.80 22.42
CA PHE A 572 -2.97 6.56 21.95
C PHE A 572 -1.69 5.77 22.25
N GLU A 573 -0.76 5.78 21.30
CA GLU A 573 0.53 5.08 21.40
C GLU A 573 1.72 6.04 21.32
N GLU A 574 2.88 5.59 21.79
CA GLU A 574 4.12 6.33 21.61
C GLU A 574 4.50 6.41 20.13
N ASN A 575 5.17 7.49 19.75
CA ASN A 575 5.62 7.81 18.40
C ASN A 575 4.52 8.15 17.38
N GLU A 576 3.28 8.36 17.84
CA GLU A 576 2.18 8.86 17.01
C GLU A 576 2.16 10.40 16.94
N VAL A 577 1.51 10.93 15.90
CA VAL A 577 1.27 12.36 15.70
C VAL A 577 -0.22 12.59 15.50
N TYR A 578 -0.76 13.64 16.11
CA TYR A 578 -2.18 14.00 15.96
C TYR A 578 -2.35 15.48 15.60
N ALA A 579 -3.33 15.77 14.76
CA ALA A 579 -3.92 17.09 14.59
C ALA A 579 -5.14 17.18 15.51
N ILE A 580 -5.01 17.89 16.62
CA ILE A 580 -6.10 18.13 17.55
C ILE A 580 -6.89 19.32 17.05
N ASP A 581 -8.18 19.12 16.80
CA ASP A 581 -9.09 20.08 16.20
C ASP A 581 -10.28 20.35 17.12
N ILE A 582 -10.36 21.57 17.67
CA ILE A 582 -11.36 21.98 18.65
C ILE A 582 -12.13 23.18 18.10
N VAL A 583 -13.44 23.00 17.93
CA VAL A 583 -14.36 24.04 17.50
C VAL A 583 -15.50 24.15 18.50
N THR A 584 -15.70 25.35 19.04
CA THR A 584 -16.78 25.67 19.98
C THR A 584 -17.67 26.76 19.42
N SER A 585 -18.96 26.67 19.71
CA SER A 585 -20.01 27.59 19.29
C SER A 585 -20.77 28.14 20.50
N THR A 586 -21.20 29.41 20.43
CA THR A 586 -22.17 29.97 21.38
C THR A 586 -23.60 29.49 21.11
N GLY A 587 -23.84 28.92 19.93
CA GLY A 587 -25.13 28.43 19.44
C GLY A 587 -25.39 26.97 19.80
N ASP A 588 -25.98 26.23 18.85
CA ASP A 588 -26.40 24.85 19.07
C ASP A 588 -25.33 23.79 18.79
N GLY A 589 -24.20 24.17 18.18
CA GLY A 589 -23.13 23.26 17.80
C GLY A 589 -23.48 22.40 16.58
N LYS A 590 -24.50 22.78 15.80
CA LYS A 590 -25.03 21.97 14.69
C LYS A 590 -24.74 22.66 13.35
N PRO A 591 -23.64 22.28 12.67
CA PRO A 591 -23.23 22.93 11.44
C PRO A 591 -24.27 22.74 10.34
N LYS A 592 -24.48 23.78 9.52
CA LYS A 592 -25.33 23.73 8.34
C LYS A 592 -24.55 24.12 7.10
N LEU A 593 -24.81 23.40 6.01
CA LEU A 593 -24.38 23.78 4.67
C LEU A 593 -25.41 24.75 4.08
N LEU A 594 -24.99 25.99 3.79
CA LEU A 594 -25.87 27.02 3.23
C LEU A 594 -25.79 27.08 1.70
N ASP A 595 -24.57 27.04 1.15
CA ASP A 595 -24.33 27.07 -0.29
C ASP A 595 -23.18 26.12 -0.67
N GLU A 596 -23.50 25.08 -1.44
CA GLU A 596 -22.53 24.13 -1.98
C GLU A 596 -21.46 24.81 -2.82
N LYS A 597 -21.78 25.94 -3.49
CA LYS A 597 -20.84 26.66 -4.37
C LYS A 597 -19.70 27.33 -3.61
N GLN A 598 -19.85 27.57 -2.30
CA GLN A 598 -18.77 28.08 -1.46
C GLN A 598 -17.68 27.02 -1.20
N THR A 599 -17.95 25.75 -1.49
CA THR A 599 -16.97 24.67 -1.34
C THR A 599 -15.87 24.81 -2.39
N THR A 600 -14.71 25.26 -1.95
CA THR A 600 -13.53 25.42 -2.81
C THR A 600 -12.37 24.52 -2.39
N VAL A 601 -12.43 23.90 -1.21
CA VAL A 601 -11.37 23.03 -0.70
C VAL A 601 -11.72 21.58 -0.98
N TYR A 602 -10.77 20.86 -1.58
CA TYR A 602 -10.94 19.47 -1.98
C TYR A 602 -9.68 18.67 -1.66
N LYS A 603 -9.84 17.37 -1.44
CA LYS A 603 -8.74 16.40 -1.35
C LYS A 603 -8.99 15.27 -2.33
N ARG A 604 -7.95 14.74 -2.94
CA ARG A 604 -8.07 13.56 -3.82
C ARG A 604 -8.31 12.28 -3.01
N ALA A 605 -9.32 11.51 -3.41
CA ALA A 605 -9.54 10.16 -2.91
C ALA A 605 -8.69 9.19 -3.74
N VAL A 606 -7.53 8.79 -3.20
CA VAL A 606 -6.54 7.97 -3.92
C VAL A 606 -6.98 6.52 -4.11
N ASP A 607 -7.93 6.06 -3.30
CA ASP A 607 -8.54 4.73 -3.35
C ASP A 607 -9.70 4.64 -4.35
N LYS A 608 -10.23 5.78 -4.84
CA LYS A 608 -11.34 5.85 -5.79
C LYS A 608 -10.82 6.04 -7.21
N SER A 609 -11.41 5.28 -8.14
CA SER A 609 -11.09 5.35 -9.57
C SER A 609 -12.37 5.39 -10.38
N TYR A 610 -12.45 6.36 -11.29
CA TYR A 610 -13.60 6.59 -12.16
C TYR A 610 -13.14 7.18 -13.50
N HIS A 611 -13.75 6.70 -14.58
CA HIS A 611 -13.45 7.17 -15.93
C HIS A 611 -14.27 8.42 -16.27
N LEU A 612 -13.70 9.59 -16.01
CA LEU A 612 -14.30 10.89 -16.30
C LEU A 612 -14.68 11.03 -17.79
N LYS A 613 -15.95 11.31 -18.05
CA LYS A 613 -16.55 11.43 -19.38
C LYS A 613 -16.25 12.78 -20.02
N MET A 614 -16.23 13.87 -19.25
CA MET A 614 -15.98 15.19 -19.80
C MET A 614 -14.48 15.48 -20.00
N LYS A 615 -14.14 16.16 -21.11
CA LYS A 615 -12.75 16.58 -21.39
C LYS A 615 -12.22 17.55 -20.33
N ALA A 616 -13.09 18.45 -19.84
CA ALA A 616 -12.74 19.41 -18.79
C ALA A 616 -12.36 18.70 -17.48
N SER A 617 -13.15 17.70 -17.05
CA SER A 617 -12.88 16.93 -15.83
C SER A 617 -11.58 16.13 -15.95
N ARG A 618 -11.33 15.45 -17.08
CA ARG A 618 -10.04 14.75 -17.30
C ARG A 618 -8.83 15.69 -17.21
N PHE A 619 -8.95 16.90 -17.76
CA PHE A 619 -7.89 17.91 -17.68
C PHE A 619 -7.65 18.35 -16.24
N ILE A 620 -8.72 18.75 -15.53
CA ILE A 620 -8.64 19.21 -14.14
C ILE A 620 -8.14 18.10 -13.21
N PHE A 621 -8.63 16.88 -13.36
CA PHE A 621 -8.17 15.75 -12.55
C PHE A 621 -6.69 15.42 -12.81
N SER A 622 -6.20 15.57 -14.05
CA SER A 622 -4.78 15.43 -14.37
C SER A 622 -3.94 16.53 -13.73
N GLU A 623 -4.41 17.78 -13.75
CA GLU A 623 -3.75 18.91 -13.08
C GLU A 623 -3.67 18.68 -11.57
N ILE A 624 -4.78 18.29 -10.94
CA ILE A 624 -4.85 17.95 -9.52
C ILE A 624 -3.89 16.80 -9.20
N SER A 625 -3.89 15.72 -9.98
CA SER A 625 -3.03 14.57 -9.73
C SER A 625 -1.53 14.90 -9.80
N GLN A 626 -1.14 15.94 -10.55
CA GLN A 626 0.25 16.38 -10.68
C GLN A 626 0.65 17.40 -9.60
N LYS A 627 -0.24 18.36 -9.28
CA LYS A 627 0.05 19.44 -8.33
C LYS A 627 -0.25 19.06 -6.88
N PHE A 628 -1.31 18.29 -6.65
CA PHE A 628 -1.89 17.95 -5.36
C PHE A 628 -2.23 16.46 -5.31
N PRO A 629 -1.22 15.57 -5.36
CA PRO A 629 -1.44 14.13 -5.49
C PRO A 629 -2.25 13.55 -4.33
N ILE A 630 -2.07 14.09 -3.12
CA ILE A 630 -2.69 13.58 -1.89
C ILE A 630 -3.14 14.67 -0.90
N MET A 631 -2.46 15.83 -0.87
CA MET A 631 -2.79 16.91 0.07
C MET A 631 -4.06 17.66 -0.33
N PRO A 632 -4.88 18.10 0.63
CA PRO A 632 -5.95 19.07 0.40
C PRO A 632 -5.46 20.33 -0.32
N PHE A 633 -6.29 20.86 -1.21
CA PHE A 633 -6.00 22.04 -2.02
C PHE A 633 -7.26 22.90 -2.21
N SER A 634 -7.05 24.19 -2.47
CA SER A 634 -8.12 25.10 -2.87
C SER A 634 -8.23 25.16 -4.39
N ALA A 635 -9.46 25.18 -4.91
CA ALA A 635 -9.78 25.37 -6.31
C ALA A 635 -9.22 26.69 -6.89
N ARG A 636 -8.87 27.66 -6.03
CA ARG A 636 -8.13 28.88 -6.41
C ARG A 636 -6.79 28.58 -7.10
N ALA A 637 -6.16 27.43 -6.79
CA ALA A 637 -4.87 27.04 -7.38
C ALA A 637 -4.98 26.33 -8.74
N LEU A 638 -6.20 26.16 -9.27
CA LEU A 638 -6.50 25.50 -10.55
C LEU A 638 -6.81 26.50 -11.66
N GLU A 639 -6.84 26.03 -12.91
CA GLU A 639 -7.29 26.83 -14.06
C GLU A 639 -8.80 27.15 -13.97
N GLU A 640 -9.15 28.39 -13.61
CA GLU A 640 -10.52 28.84 -13.29
C GLU A 640 -11.57 28.50 -14.37
N LYS A 641 -11.25 28.71 -15.66
CA LYS A 641 -12.20 28.50 -16.78
C LYS A 641 -12.71 27.07 -16.88
N ARG A 642 -11.89 26.09 -16.48
CA ARG A 642 -12.21 24.66 -16.60
C ARG A 642 -12.52 24.01 -15.25
N ALA A 643 -12.04 24.59 -14.15
CA ALA A 643 -12.23 24.07 -12.80
C ALA A 643 -13.70 23.90 -12.44
N ARG A 644 -14.54 24.91 -12.69
CA ARG A 644 -15.95 24.91 -12.25
C ARG A 644 -16.78 23.73 -12.82
N LEU A 645 -16.56 23.38 -14.08
CA LEU A 645 -17.25 22.24 -14.72
C LEU A 645 -16.54 20.91 -14.42
N GLY A 646 -15.20 20.92 -14.36
CA GLY A 646 -14.42 19.71 -14.16
C GLY A 646 -14.53 19.13 -12.75
N LEU A 647 -14.65 19.98 -11.72
CA LEU A 647 -14.74 19.54 -10.33
C LEU A 647 -16.06 18.84 -10.02
N VAL A 648 -17.19 19.27 -10.61
CA VAL A 648 -18.51 18.69 -10.35
C VAL A 648 -18.55 17.20 -10.66
N GLU A 649 -18.04 16.80 -11.83
CA GLU A 649 -17.99 15.37 -12.19
C GLU A 649 -17.05 14.58 -11.27
N CYS A 650 -15.91 15.16 -10.88
CA CYS A 650 -14.97 14.51 -9.97
C CYS A 650 -15.56 14.29 -8.58
N VAL A 651 -16.32 15.25 -8.04
CA VAL A 651 -16.98 15.13 -6.73
C VAL A 651 -18.14 14.14 -6.80
N ASN A 652 -18.98 14.21 -7.84
CA ASN A 652 -20.12 13.30 -8.02
C ASN A 652 -19.74 11.83 -8.19
N HIS A 653 -18.47 11.56 -8.51
CA HIS A 653 -17.92 10.21 -8.66
C HIS A 653 -16.85 9.89 -7.60
N ASP A 654 -16.89 10.58 -6.46
CA ASP A 654 -16.05 10.35 -5.29
C ASP A 654 -14.53 10.39 -5.57
N LEU A 655 -14.10 11.01 -6.66
CA LEU A 655 -12.66 11.18 -6.94
C LEU A 655 -12.04 12.28 -6.09
N LEU A 656 -12.86 13.22 -5.64
CA LEU A 656 -12.48 14.33 -4.77
C LEU A 656 -13.42 14.36 -3.56
N GLN A 657 -12.84 14.35 -2.37
CA GLN A 657 -13.53 14.60 -1.12
C GLN A 657 -13.65 16.12 -0.90
N PRO A 658 -14.87 16.67 -0.83
CA PRO A 658 -15.08 18.09 -0.55
C PRO A 658 -14.89 18.40 0.94
N TYR A 659 -14.35 19.59 1.22
CA TYR A 659 -14.34 20.20 2.56
C TYR A 659 -15.33 21.38 2.52
N PRO A 660 -16.62 21.13 2.83
CA PRO A 660 -17.65 22.14 2.70
C PRO A 660 -17.44 23.29 3.68
N VAL A 661 -17.90 24.48 3.27
CA VAL A 661 -18.01 25.64 4.17
C VAL A 661 -19.30 25.48 4.97
N LEU A 662 -19.14 25.33 6.28
CA LEU A 662 -20.23 25.12 7.22
C LEU A 662 -20.48 26.38 8.04
N HIS A 663 -21.73 26.61 8.44
CA HIS A 663 -22.15 27.80 9.17
C HIS A 663 -22.99 27.43 10.39
N GLU A 664 -22.88 28.24 11.43
CA GLU A 664 -23.84 28.31 12.54
C GLU A 664 -25.03 29.21 12.17
N LYS A 665 -25.95 29.43 13.12
CA LYS A 665 -27.01 30.43 12.91
C LYS A 665 -26.39 31.83 12.84
N PRO A 666 -26.92 32.72 11.98
CA PRO A 666 -26.46 34.11 11.92
C PRO A 666 -26.53 34.79 13.31
N GLY A 667 -25.41 35.37 13.74
CA GLY A 667 -25.28 36.05 15.04
C GLY A 667 -24.66 35.19 16.14
N ASP A 668 -24.57 33.87 15.97
CA ASP A 668 -23.76 33.02 16.84
C ASP A 668 -22.27 33.17 16.54
N LEU A 669 -21.42 32.99 17.56
CA LEU A 669 -19.98 33.12 17.45
C LEU A 669 -19.32 31.74 17.55
N VAL A 670 -18.32 31.52 16.69
CA VAL A 670 -17.58 30.26 16.61
C VAL A 670 -16.09 30.54 16.79
N ALA A 671 -15.47 29.79 17.70
CA ALA A 671 -14.02 29.76 17.91
C ALA A 671 -13.45 28.39 17.54
N HIS A 672 -12.28 28.43 16.91
CA HIS A 672 -11.53 27.29 16.35
C HIS A 672 -10.07 27.36 16.80
N PHE A 673 -9.60 26.28 17.41
CA PHE A 673 -8.18 26.05 17.70
C PHE A 673 -7.78 24.68 17.21
N LYS A 674 -6.74 24.64 16.39
CA LYS A 674 -6.14 23.40 15.89
C LYS A 674 -4.64 23.43 16.10
N PHE A 675 -4.08 22.32 16.57
CA PHE A 675 -2.64 22.19 16.76
C PHE A 675 -2.15 20.77 16.49
N THR A 676 -0.89 20.67 16.10
CA THR A 676 -0.20 19.40 15.89
C THR A 676 0.58 19.03 17.15
N VAL A 677 0.40 17.79 17.61
CA VAL A 677 1.07 17.24 18.79
C VAL A 677 1.83 15.95 18.45
N LEU A 678 3.07 15.86 18.93
CA LEU A 678 3.94 14.70 18.77
C LEU A 678 3.97 13.92 20.08
N LEU A 679 3.58 12.63 20.06
CA LEU A 679 3.59 11.77 21.23
C LEU A 679 4.97 11.13 21.39
N MET A 680 5.88 11.86 22.03
CA MET A 680 7.24 11.40 22.28
C MET A 680 7.30 10.52 23.55
N PRO A 681 8.33 9.67 23.73
CA PRO A 681 8.51 8.91 24.98
C PRO A 681 8.63 9.77 26.26
N ASN A 682 8.95 11.06 26.13
CA ASN A 682 9.01 12.03 27.24
C ASN A 682 7.71 12.84 27.43
N GLY A 683 6.63 12.49 26.73
CA GLY A 683 5.32 13.14 26.77
C GLY A 683 4.94 13.84 25.47
N SER A 684 3.85 14.60 25.53
CA SER A 684 3.23 15.24 24.36
C SER A 684 3.90 16.58 24.06
N ASP A 685 4.46 16.72 22.85
CA ASP A 685 5.14 17.94 22.37
C ASP A 685 4.24 18.67 21.36
N ARG A 686 3.59 19.77 21.78
CA ARG A 686 2.84 20.65 20.89
C ARG A 686 3.81 21.46 20.04
N VAL A 687 3.75 21.31 18.72
CA VAL A 687 4.68 21.98 17.79
C VAL A 687 4.08 23.17 17.05
N THR A 688 2.75 23.25 16.94
CA THR A 688 2.06 24.41 16.37
C THR A 688 1.25 25.17 17.41
N SER A 689 1.40 26.49 17.44
CA SER A 689 0.72 27.38 18.39
C SER A 689 0.79 28.84 17.95
N HIS A 690 -0.14 29.64 18.48
CA HIS A 690 -0.10 31.09 18.40
C HIS A 690 -0.54 31.67 19.76
N PRO A 691 0.06 32.77 20.24
CA PRO A 691 -0.35 33.42 21.47
C PRO A 691 -1.81 33.89 21.42
N LEU A 692 -2.52 33.74 22.53
CA LEU A 692 -3.90 34.20 22.65
C LEU A 692 -3.95 35.72 22.85
N GLN A 693 -4.95 36.38 22.26
CA GLN A 693 -5.27 37.77 22.61
C GLN A 693 -5.73 37.86 24.07
N GLU A 694 -5.50 39.02 24.68
CA GLU A 694 -6.04 39.28 26.02
C GLU A 694 -7.57 39.20 25.99
N LEU A 695 -8.15 38.44 26.92
CA LEU A 695 -9.59 38.24 27.02
C LEU A 695 -10.05 38.26 28.48
N TYR A 696 -11.26 38.74 28.69
CA TYR A 696 -11.96 38.72 29.96
C TYR A 696 -13.28 37.96 29.78
N SER A 697 -13.21 36.66 30.05
CA SER A 697 -14.37 35.77 30.11
C SER A 697 -15.29 36.16 31.27
N THR A 698 -16.59 36.10 31.06
CA THR A 698 -17.58 36.28 32.13
C THR A 698 -17.72 35.04 33.00
N LYS A 699 -17.14 33.92 32.55
CA LYS A 699 -17.19 32.60 33.17
C LYS A 699 -15.86 32.25 33.83
N THR A 700 -15.94 31.66 35.01
CA THR A 700 -14.82 31.07 35.74
C THR A 700 -14.91 29.55 35.73
N ILE A 701 -13.77 28.87 35.55
CA ILE A 701 -13.72 27.42 35.66
C ILE A 701 -13.66 27.07 37.14
N ASP A 702 -14.77 26.57 37.69
CA ASP A 702 -14.83 26.09 39.07
C ASP A 702 -14.97 24.58 39.21
N ASP A 703 -15.21 23.88 38.11
CA ASP A 703 -15.32 22.42 38.09
C ASP A 703 -13.97 21.77 38.50
N PRO A 704 -13.97 20.91 39.54
CA PRO A 704 -12.76 20.32 40.08
C PRO A 704 -12.08 19.36 39.10
N GLU A 705 -12.84 18.72 38.21
CA GLU A 705 -12.30 17.78 37.22
C GLU A 705 -11.55 18.54 36.11
N ILE A 706 -12.11 19.67 35.64
CA ILE A 706 -11.43 20.53 34.67
C ILE A 706 -10.13 21.09 35.27
N LYS A 707 -10.17 21.56 36.53
CA LYS A 707 -8.96 22.00 37.24
C LYS A 707 -7.92 20.87 37.35
N ALA A 708 -8.36 19.64 37.66
CA ALA A 708 -7.49 18.49 37.74
C ALA A 708 -6.84 18.14 36.39
N TRP A 709 -7.60 18.21 35.28
CA TRP A 709 -7.03 18.02 33.94
C TRP A 709 -6.01 19.10 33.60
N LEU A 710 -6.30 20.37 33.87
CA LEU A 710 -5.39 21.49 33.60
C LEU A 710 -4.09 21.41 34.43
N ALA A 711 -4.15 20.82 35.63
CA ALA A 711 -2.99 20.59 36.48
C ALA A 711 -2.06 19.46 35.97
N LEU A 712 -2.50 18.62 35.03
CA LEU A 712 -1.65 17.59 34.44
C LEU A 712 -0.48 18.21 33.67
N GLY A 713 0.72 17.65 33.86
CA GLY A 713 1.89 18.02 33.07
C GLY A 713 1.84 17.42 31.67
N THR A 714 2.28 18.19 30.67
CA THR A 714 2.37 17.74 29.27
C THR A 714 3.61 16.90 28.98
N LYS A 715 4.68 17.07 29.77
CA LYS A 715 5.93 16.30 29.68
C LYS A 715 6.22 15.59 31.00
N THR A 716 6.75 14.37 30.94
CA THR A 716 7.25 13.68 32.13
C THR A 716 8.53 14.37 32.59
N LYS A 717 8.57 14.82 33.85
CA LYS A 717 9.81 15.33 34.45
C LYS A 717 10.86 14.22 34.38
N LYS A 718 11.99 14.45 33.69
CA LYS A 718 13.17 13.59 33.77
C LYS A 718 13.44 13.34 35.25
N LYS A 719 13.41 12.09 35.71
CA LYS A 719 14.08 11.72 36.96
C LYS A 719 15.55 12.11 36.78
N GLY A 720 15.94 13.24 37.37
CA GLY A 720 17.29 13.75 37.28
C GLY A 720 18.27 12.66 37.69
N GLY A 721 19.31 12.46 36.88
CA GLY A 721 20.44 11.62 37.22
C GLY A 721 21.12 12.17 38.46
N GLY A 722 20.66 11.73 39.63
CA GLY A 722 21.31 12.00 40.90
C GLY A 722 22.66 11.29 40.93
N LYS A 723 23.73 12.08 40.91
CA LYS A 723 25.08 11.65 41.31
C LYS A 723 24.98 10.76 42.55
N LYS A 724 25.45 9.52 42.44
CA LYS A 724 25.75 8.64 43.59
C LYS A 724 26.56 9.42 44.63
N LYS A 725 25.95 9.77 45.76
CA LYS A 725 26.67 9.98 47.02
C LYS A 725 26.29 8.84 47.97
N LYS A 726 27.27 7.99 48.25
CA LYS A 726 27.26 6.99 49.33
C LYS A 726 27.02 7.70 50.68
N GLY A 727 26.17 7.16 51.54
CA GLY A 727 26.19 7.50 52.97
C GLY A 727 24.92 7.21 53.79
N LYS A 728 24.78 5.94 54.24
CA LYS A 728 24.30 5.46 55.55
C LYS A 728 23.00 6.00 56.22
N LYS A 729 22.07 5.04 56.43
CA LYS A 729 21.22 4.74 57.61
C LYS A 729 20.12 5.71 58.07
N GLY A 730 18.90 5.15 58.22
CA GLY A 730 18.02 5.40 59.37
C GLY A 730 16.53 5.57 59.04
N ASP A 731 15.70 4.61 59.46
CA ASP A 731 14.24 4.67 59.49
C ASP A 731 13.68 5.89 60.24
N LYS A 732 12.58 6.47 59.74
CA LYS A 732 11.29 6.63 60.47
C LYS A 732 10.21 7.32 59.64
N ALA A 733 8.98 7.01 60.02
CA ALA A 733 7.69 7.30 59.38
C ALA A 733 7.11 8.69 59.73
N GLU A 734 6.02 9.01 59.01
CA GLU A 734 4.94 9.99 59.28
C GLU A 734 5.30 11.50 59.25
N GLU A 735 4.66 12.27 58.36
CA GLU A 735 3.47 13.08 58.69
C GLU A 735 2.98 13.88 57.46
N ALA A 736 1.66 14.05 57.39
CA ALA A 736 0.98 14.95 56.47
C ALA A 736 1.09 16.41 56.95
N THR A 737 1.09 17.38 56.04
CA THR A 737 0.62 18.75 56.35
C THR A 737 0.26 19.50 55.07
N GLU A 738 -0.88 20.18 55.17
CA GLU A 738 -1.53 21.06 54.22
C GLU A 738 -0.67 22.29 53.87
N ALA A 739 -0.88 22.85 52.67
CA ALA A 739 -0.59 24.25 52.39
C ALA A 739 -1.40 24.76 51.17
N GLU A 740 -2.33 25.68 51.43
CA GLU A 740 -2.75 26.78 50.56
C GLU A 740 -2.30 28.11 51.22
N PRO A 741 -2.42 29.30 50.60
CA PRO A 741 -2.00 29.70 49.24
C PRO A 741 -1.25 31.07 49.22
N MET A 742 -0.77 31.45 48.03
CA MET A 742 -0.35 32.79 47.53
C MET A 742 0.65 33.66 48.33
N ASP A 743 1.73 34.10 47.66
CA ASP A 743 1.91 35.54 47.38
C ASP A 743 2.89 35.81 46.20
N SER A 744 2.62 36.95 45.60
CA SER A 744 3.27 37.74 44.55
C SER A 744 4.79 37.96 44.66
N THR A 745 5.44 38.15 43.51
CA THR A 745 6.61 39.05 43.38
C THR A 745 6.82 39.42 41.91
N THR A 746 6.52 40.68 41.62
CA THR A 746 7.02 41.46 40.49
C THR A 746 8.44 41.97 40.76
N ASP A 747 9.06 42.49 39.70
CA ASP A 747 10.34 43.21 39.57
C ASP A 747 11.52 42.31 39.21
N GLY A 748 12.29 42.54 38.15
CA GLY A 748 12.35 43.61 37.16
C GLY A 748 13.71 43.47 36.47
N ALA A 749 13.78 43.62 35.14
CA ALA A 749 15.07 43.84 34.46
C ALA A 749 14.85 44.57 33.14
N ALA A 750 15.50 45.73 33.08
CA ALA A 750 15.44 46.72 32.03
C ALA A 750 16.12 46.28 30.73
N SER A 751 15.66 46.91 29.66
CA SER A 751 16.33 47.16 28.38
C SER A 751 17.79 47.60 28.51
N GLN A 752 18.69 47.02 27.71
CA GLN A 752 19.72 47.73 26.93
C GLN A 752 20.39 46.77 25.91
N GLU A 753 20.53 47.30 24.69
CA GLU A 753 21.16 46.77 23.45
C GLU A 753 20.45 45.68 22.63
#